data_AF-A0A085WR64-F1
#
_entry.id   AF-A0A085WR64-F1
#
_cell.length_a   1.000
_cell.length_b   1.000
_cell.length_c   1.000
_cell.angle_alpha   90.00
_cell.angle_beta   90.00
_cell.angle_gamma   90.00
#
_symmetry.space_group_name_H-M   'P 1'
#
loop_
_entity.id
_entity.type
_entity.pdbx_description
1 polymer ?
#
loop_
_entity_poly.entity_id
_entity_poly.type
_entity_poly.pdbx_seq_one_letter_code
_entity_poly.pdbx_strand_id
1 'polypeptide(L)'
;MVLASCGSAVDEAAAPAQQRSTLTSGTCEVRPPFTPNFEPELEWQWTGSTVLPNHKQVMMTPVVVDVNGDSIPDVVFNAFAGNNYTENGVMRAISGDDGHDLWTVTNTAYEVRGAASIAAGDIDGDGLVELCTVPENGLGVICFENDGTFKFRTPGQSASNWGGPSLADLDGDGTVEILDGNSVYSNTGALKWRGSDGAGGASGTGPLSFAVDIDQDAETRQLEVVNDRAIYRADGTPLCVNTSIGHGLSGVANFDSDPKGEVVVVWGGYVTLMDDNCQTLWTTAIPGGGQGGPPNIADFDNDGQPEIGVAGATMYSVLDTNGVVLWSSPTQDGSSNRTGSSTFDFEGDGRAEVAYADETQLRIYDGATGQIRFQVAHSSGTTYENPVIVDVDHDNNAEIVIASNNYAFAGEAGIRVFRDKRDGWVNTRAIWNQHAYSVTNVNDDGTIPLHPATNWLTAGLNTFRSNSQGSGSTSPFAAADLVASEVSGTCDSSTQRVTLTARVRNQGDAAASAGLPVAFYRGNSASGGTLLGVAHVEAVLAAGAEAWVTLPIDAISGGPYTVFAVADANGNGESRELECREDNNAGSASVSLSCAPAGGSCIEVRLNDYNLFLLGNYTEGHDLVGKAAVGGNVTMTDFAVGSGLPGPDFSNTLVAGGNLTLAHGAVWGDAVYGGTYSADTTVSYPRGTVSKGTPIDFTARFEQLRSLSSQLAGLPVNGTTSRRSWGGVMLTGTSPDVNVFDMPASIFAGATLLSITAPEGSLAVLNIHGTSAYFNAFGHSFSGGINQRGVLFNFVEATTLNAQGYGFWGTVLAPHADVTFFEGSWDGGLYAKSLTGNAEGHINPLNDHDICLQ
;
A
#
# COMPACT_ATOMS: atom_id res chain seq x y z
N MET A 1 70.43 -2.39 -30.14
CA MET A 1 71.06 -2.32 -28.80
C MET A 1 69.99 -1.75 -27.88
N VAL A 2 69.38 -2.63 -27.06
CA VAL A 2 68.71 -2.36 -25.76
C VAL A 2 67.42 -1.51 -25.79
N LEU A 3 66.29 -1.82 -25.14
CA LEU A 3 65.69 -3.01 -24.50
C LEU A 3 64.18 -2.67 -24.32
N ALA A 4 63.35 -3.71 -24.22
CA ALA A 4 61.93 -3.64 -23.88
C ALA A 4 61.70 -3.52 -22.35
N SER A 5 60.54 -2.98 -21.94
CA SER A 5 59.81 -3.49 -20.77
C SER A 5 58.30 -3.21 -20.86
N CYS A 6 57.51 -4.26 -20.69
CA CYS A 6 56.07 -4.25 -20.45
C CYS A 6 55.69 -3.61 -19.11
N GLY A 7 54.49 -3.03 -19.07
CA GLY A 7 53.74 -2.73 -17.86
C GLY A 7 52.25 -2.66 -18.21
N SER A 8 51.56 -3.78 -18.07
CA SER A 8 50.11 -3.90 -18.17
C SER A 8 49.46 -3.20 -16.98
N ALA A 9 48.72 -2.12 -17.24
CA ALA A 9 47.75 -1.57 -16.30
C ALA A 9 46.38 -2.17 -16.65
N VAL A 10 45.82 -2.89 -15.69
CA VAL A 10 44.43 -3.31 -15.67
C VAL A 10 43.64 -2.02 -15.43
N ASP A 11 42.77 -1.64 -16.36
CA ASP A 11 41.81 -0.55 -16.11
C ASP A 11 40.88 -1.00 -14.98
N GLU A 12 41.05 -0.39 -13.82
CA GLU A 12 40.07 -0.39 -12.74
C GLU A 12 38.79 0.21 -13.30
N ALA A 13 37.75 -0.62 -13.37
CA ALA A 13 36.39 -0.19 -13.65
C ALA A 13 36.04 0.97 -12.70
N ALA A 14 35.87 2.16 -13.28
CA ALA A 14 35.28 3.28 -12.57
C ALA A 14 33.88 2.87 -12.09
N ALA A 15 33.65 2.98 -10.79
CA ALA A 15 32.33 2.84 -10.20
C ALA A 15 31.34 3.80 -10.89
N PRO A 16 30.07 3.40 -11.08
CA PRO A 16 29.07 4.25 -11.73
C PRO A 16 28.91 5.57 -10.95
N ALA A 17 28.96 6.67 -11.68
CA ALA A 17 28.72 8.00 -11.15
C ALA A 17 27.27 8.08 -10.64
N GLN A 18 27.10 8.45 -9.37
CA GLN A 18 25.80 8.84 -8.83
C GLN A 18 25.23 10.02 -9.63
N GLN A 19 23.97 9.89 -10.06
CA GLN A 19 23.19 10.92 -10.76
C GLN A 19 23.24 12.23 -9.97
N ARG A 20 23.67 13.31 -10.64
CA ARG A 20 23.45 14.67 -10.13
C ARG A 20 22.16 15.17 -10.74
N SER A 21 21.07 15.08 -9.98
CA SER A 21 19.93 15.94 -10.23
C SER A 21 20.36 17.37 -9.99
N THR A 22 20.20 18.21 -11.01
CA THR A 22 20.39 19.65 -10.86
C THR A 22 19.04 20.30 -10.88
N LEU A 23 18.61 20.82 -9.73
CA LEU A 23 17.60 21.87 -9.66
C LEU A 23 18.10 23.06 -10.49
N THR A 24 17.73 23.08 -11.75
CA THR A 24 17.95 24.23 -12.62
C THR A 24 16.62 24.92 -12.75
N SER A 25 16.54 26.14 -12.21
CA SER A 25 15.44 27.12 -12.37
C SER A 25 14.24 27.11 -11.40
N GLY A 26 14.17 26.19 -10.43
CA GLY A 26 13.05 26.16 -9.48
C GLY A 26 11.85 25.33 -9.97
N THR A 27 12.06 24.57 -11.04
CA THR A 27 11.21 23.46 -11.50
C THR A 27 11.84 22.13 -11.08
N CYS A 28 11.01 21.15 -10.74
CA CYS A 28 11.39 19.78 -10.40
C CYS A 28 11.22 18.90 -11.64
N GLU A 29 12.34 18.67 -12.34
CA GLU A 29 12.35 17.91 -13.58
C GLU A 29 13.43 16.83 -13.58
N VAL A 30 13.16 15.73 -14.29
CA VAL A 30 14.11 14.68 -14.62
C VAL A 30 14.15 14.55 -16.15
N ARG A 31 15.33 14.73 -16.76
CA ARG A 31 15.51 14.73 -18.22
C ARG A 31 16.39 13.57 -18.71
N PRO A 32 16.19 13.06 -19.94
CA PRO A 32 17.06 12.04 -20.52
C PRO A 32 18.53 12.49 -20.61
N PRO A 33 19.50 11.55 -20.59
CA PRO A 33 19.31 10.12 -20.45
C PRO A 33 19.12 9.72 -18.98
N PHE A 34 18.00 9.07 -18.71
CA PHE A 34 17.83 8.26 -17.49
C PHE A 34 18.64 6.98 -17.68
N THR A 35 19.13 6.35 -16.61
CA THR A 35 19.85 5.07 -16.74
C THR A 35 18.89 4.10 -17.44
N PRO A 36 19.22 3.56 -18.63
CA PRO A 36 18.23 3.01 -19.56
C PRO A 36 17.66 1.73 -18.97
N ASN A 37 16.44 1.82 -18.45
CA ASN A 37 15.68 0.70 -17.96
C ASN A 37 14.22 1.04 -18.30
N PHE A 38 13.82 0.76 -19.54
CA PHE A 38 12.41 0.71 -19.91
C PHE A 38 11.85 -0.55 -19.24
N GLU A 39 11.30 -0.38 -18.04
CA GLU A 39 10.88 -1.47 -17.14
C GLU A 39 9.35 -1.47 -16.93
N PRO A 40 8.52 -1.65 -17.97
CA PRO A 40 7.09 -1.82 -17.77
C PRO A 40 6.78 -2.96 -16.80
N GLU A 41 5.85 -2.73 -15.90
CA GLU A 41 5.26 -3.75 -15.04
C GLU A 41 3.73 -3.73 -15.11
N LEU A 42 3.10 -4.87 -14.81
CA LEU A 42 1.64 -4.93 -14.75
C LEU A 42 1.20 -4.15 -13.52
N GLU A 43 0.37 -3.15 -13.74
CA GLU A 43 -0.21 -2.34 -12.69
C GLU A 43 -1.47 -3.01 -12.15
N TRP A 44 -2.47 -3.18 -13.01
CA TRP A 44 -3.68 -3.92 -12.71
C TRP A 44 -4.21 -4.65 -13.95
N GLN A 45 -5.17 -5.55 -13.71
CA GLN A 45 -5.87 -6.24 -14.79
C GLN A 45 -7.33 -6.53 -14.43
N TRP A 46 -8.21 -6.24 -15.38
CA TRP A 46 -9.59 -6.71 -15.33
C TRP A 46 -9.69 -8.05 -16.04
N THR A 47 -10.14 -9.10 -15.35
CA THR A 47 -10.23 -10.46 -15.90
C THR A 47 -11.67 -10.99 -16.04
N GLY A 48 -12.65 -10.14 -15.71
CA GLY A 48 -14.07 -10.44 -15.75
C GLY A 48 -14.85 -9.72 -14.66
N SER A 49 -16.17 -9.86 -14.72
CA SER A 49 -17.11 -9.22 -13.81
C SER A 49 -18.02 -10.25 -13.15
N THR A 50 -18.64 -9.89 -12.01
CA THR A 50 -19.75 -10.68 -11.45
C THR A 50 -21.02 -10.60 -12.31
N VAL A 51 -21.18 -9.53 -13.10
CA VAL A 51 -22.27 -9.32 -14.04
C VAL A 51 -21.86 -9.89 -15.40
N LEU A 52 -22.63 -10.86 -15.90
CA LEU A 52 -22.35 -11.59 -17.14
C LEU A 52 -20.90 -12.17 -17.16
N PRO A 53 -20.54 -13.05 -16.21
CA PRO A 53 -19.13 -13.46 -15.97
C PRO A 53 -18.44 -14.18 -17.13
N ASN A 54 -19.20 -14.68 -18.11
CA ASN A 54 -18.65 -15.29 -19.31
C ASN A 54 -18.22 -14.26 -20.37
N HIS A 55 -18.69 -13.02 -20.30
CA HIS A 55 -18.34 -11.94 -21.24
C HIS A 55 -17.11 -11.19 -20.72
N LYS A 56 -15.95 -11.80 -20.95
CA LYS A 56 -14.64 -11.33 -20.46
C LYS A 56 -13.55 -11.28 -21.53
N GLN A 57 -13.88 -11.70 -22.75
CA GLN A 57 -12.95 -11.65 -23.87
C GLN A 57 -13.05 -10.26 -24.50
N VAL A 58 -11.91 -9.59 -24.74
CA VAL A 58 -11.86 -8.28 -25.39
C VAL A 58 -10.90 -8.37 -26.57
N MET A 59 -11.32 -7.83 -27.72
CA MET A 59 -10.57 -7.90 -28.98
C MET A 59 -10.92 -6.70 -29.85
N MET A 60 -10.83 -5.51 -29.26
CA MET A 60 -11.01 -4.20 -29.90
C MET A 60 -10.19 -3.17 -29.10
N THR A 61 -9.78 -2.06 -29.74
CA THR A 61 -9.07 -0.97 -29.04
C THR A 61 -10.03 -0.30 -28.04
N PRO A 62 -9.81 -0.39 -26.72
CA PRO A 62 -10.66 0.29 -25.76
C PRO A 62 -10.60 1.81 -25.95
N VAL A 63 -11.66 2.51 -25.55
CA VAL A 63 -11.62 3.98 -25.42
C VAL A 63 -11.40 4.34 -23.95
N VAL A 64 -10.71 5.44 -23.70
CA VAL A 64 -10.40 5.95 -22.36
C VAL A 64 -10.93 7.37 -22.26
N VAL A 65 -11.95 7.57 -21.43
CA VAL A 65 -12.72 8.81 -21.24
C VAL A 65 -13.34 8.81 -19.84
N ASP A 66 -13.52 9.97 -19.20
CA ASP A 66 -14.28 10.04 -17.94
C ASP A 66 -15.78 9.85 -18.22
N VAL A 67 -16.38 8.74 -17.75
CA VAL A 67 -17.81 8.47 -17.92
C VAL A 67 -18.64 8.78 -16.68
N ASN A 68 -18.03 9.17 -15.56
CA ASN A 68 -18.72 9.27 -14.28
C ASN A 68 -18.55 10.62 -13.56
N GLY A 69 -17.66 11.48 -14.06
CA GLY A 69 -17.39 12.84 -13.59
C GLY A 69 -16.50 12.91 -12.35
N ASP A 70 -15.75 11.85 -12.01
CA ASP A 70 -14.80 11.82 -10.90
C ASP A 70 -13.40 12.34 -11.28
N SER A 71 -13.20 12.74 -12.55
CA SER A 71 -11.92 13.19 -13.10
C SER A 71 -10.85 12.10 -13.19
N ILE A 72 -11.20 10.83 -13.00
CA ILE A 72 -10.34 9.69 -13.35
C ILE A 72 -10.91 9.13 -14.66
N PRO A 73 -10.10 8.97 -15.71
CA PRO A 73 -10.63 8.44 -16.96
C PRO A 73 -10.98 6.96 -16.81
N ASP A 74 -12.03 6.54 -17.49
CA ASP A 74 -12.58 5.20 -17.42
C ASP A 74 -12.28 4.44 -18.72
N VAL A 75 -12.07 3.12 -18.61
CA VAL A 75 -11.80 2.26 -19.77
C VAL A 75 -13.12 1.63 -20.24
N VAL A 76 -13.57 2.02 -21.43
CA VAL A 76 -14.81 1.51 -22.04
C VAL A 76 -14.49 0.56 -23.19
N PHE A 77 -15.12 -0.61 -23.18
CA PHE A 77 -14.84 -1.67 -24.15
C PHE A 77 -16.03 -2.60 -24.40
N ASN A 78 -15.98 -3.30 -25.54
CA ASN A 78 -16.92 -4.36 -25.87
C ASN A 78 -16.35 -5.73 -25.43
N ALA A 79 -17.07 -6.46 -24.58
CA ALA A 79 -16.68 -7.78 -24.09
C ALA A 79 -17.61 -8.88 -24.63
N PHE A 80 -17.06 -10.03 -25.01
CA PHE A 80 -17.84 -11.16 -25.56
C PHE A 80 -17.57 -12.48 -24.83
N ALA A 81 -18.45 -13.47 -25.04
CA ALA A 81 -18.33 -14.80 -24.47
C ALA A 81 -17.74 -15.83 -25.44
N GLY A 82 -16.81 -16.64 -24.95
CA GLY A 82 -16.18 -17.71 -25.72
C GLY A 82 -15.49 -17.15 -26.98
N ASN A 83 -15.91 -17.59 -28.16
CA ASN A 83 -15.40 -17.11 -29.45
C ASN A 83 -16.41 -16.27 -30.24
N ASN A 84 -17.52 -15.83 -29.62
CA ASN A 84 -18.60 -15.11 -30.31
C ASN A 84 -18.42 -13.59 -30.28
N TYR A 85 -17.32 -13.11 -30.85
CA TYR A 85 -17.03 -11.67 -30.98
C TYR A 85 -17.91 -10.96 -32.03
N THR A 86 -18.75 -11.69 -32.76
CA THR A 86 -19.59 -11.14 -33.83
C THR A 86 -21.00 -10.78 -33.39
N GLU A 87 -21.61 -11.53 -32.47
CA GLU A 87 -23.05 -11.36 -32.18
C GLU A 87 -23.37 -11.27 -30.69
N ASN A 88 -22.41 -11.53 -29.80
CA ASN A 88 -22.66 -11.63 -28.36
C ASN A 88 -21.70 -10.72 -27.56
N GLY A 89 -21.51 -9.50 -28.06
CA GLY A 89 -20.79 -8.46 -27.33
C GLY A 89 -21.71 -7.70 -26.37
N VAL A 90 -21.16 -7.24 -25.26
CA VAL A 90 -21.77 -6.27 -24.34
C VAL A 90 -20.78 -5.15 -24.05
N MET A 91 -21.26 -3.91 -23.95
CA MET A 91 -20.43 -2.77 -23.58
C MET A 91 -20.27 -2.71 -22.05
N ARG A 92 -19.07 -2.37 -21.60
CA ARG A 92 -18.68 -2.21 -20.20
C ARG A 92 -17.83 -0.97 -20.00
N ALA A 93 -17.88 -0.41 -18.80
CA ALA A 93 -16.90 0.54 -18.30
C ALA A 93 -16.32 0.05 -16.99
N ILE A 94 -15.01 0.23 -16.84
CA ILE A 94 -14.27 0.00 -15.60
C ILE A 94 -13.48 1.27 -15.26
N SER A 95 -13.26 1.52 -13.98
CA SER A 95 -12.45 2.66 -13.55
C SER A 95 -10.99 2.48 -13.97
N GLY A 96 -10.35 3.56 -14.41
CA GLY A 96 -8.93 3.56 -14.73
C GLY A 96 -8.00 3.45 -13.51
N ASP A 97 -8.50 3.80 -12.31
CA ASP A 97 -7.74 3.74 -11.04
C ASP A 97 -7.28 2.30 -10.69
N ASP A 98 -8.21 1.34 -10.71
CA ASP A 98 -7.94 -0.03 -10.26
C ASP A 98 -8.63 -1.13 -11.09
N GLY A 99 -9.32 -0.75 -12.16
CA GLY A 99 -10.06 -1.66 -13.02
C GLY A 99 -11.36 -2.21 -12.43
N HIS A 100 -11.91 -1.64 -11.34
CA HIS A 100 -13.20 -2.07 -10.80
C HIS A 100 -14.37 -1.78 -11.76
N ASP A 101 -15.40 -2.64 -11.75
CA ASP A 101 -16.58 -2.49 -12.60
C ASP A 101 -17.37 -1.22 -12.24
N LEU A 102 -17.62 -0.34 -13.22
CA LEU A 102 -18.55 0.78 -13.07
C LEU A 102 -19.96 0.36 -13.49
N TRP A 103 -20.09 -0.13 -14.72
CA TRP A 103 -21.38 -0.61 -15.25
C TRP A 103 -21.22 -1.62 -16.40
N THR A 104 -22.32 -2.27 -16.76
CA THR A 104 -22.40 -3.20 -17.89
C THR A 104 -23.78 -3.11 -18.53
N VAL A 105 -23.82 -2.98 -19.86
CA VAL A 105 -25.08 -3.04 -20.61
C VAL A 105 -25.59 -4.48 -20.61
N THR A 106 -26.66 -4.74 -19.86
CA THR A 106 -27.21 -6.10 -19.67
C THR A 106 -28.47 -6.40 -20.48
N ASN A 107 -29.08 -5.37 -21.08
CA ASN A 107 -30.29 -5.55 -21.86
C ASN A 107 -29.94 -6.18 -23.22
N THR A 108 -30.46 -7.39 -23.46
CA THR A 108 -30.19 -8.16 -24.69
C THR A 108 -30.69 -7.47 -25.97
N ALA A 109 -31.56 -6.46 -25.87
CA ALA A 109 -31.98 -5.66 -27.02
C ALA A 109 -30.88 -4.71 -27.54
N TYR A 110 -29.84 -4.48 -26.73
CA TYR A 110 -28.76 -3.53 -26.97
C TYR A 110 -27.39 -4.23 -26.99
N GLU A 111 -27.36 -5.52 -27.36
CA GLU A 111 -26.10 -6.22 -27.61
C GLU A 111 -25.33 -5.57 -28.76
N VAL A 112 -24.02 -5.72 -28.73
CA VAL A 112 -23.07 -5.07 -29.64
C VAL A 112 -22.17 -6.12 -30.31
N ARG A 113 -21.44 -5.71 -31.34
CA ARG A 113 -20.36 -6.53 -31.90
C ARG A 113 -19.15 -6.46 -30.98
N GLY A 114 -18.74 -7.60 -30.43
CA GLY A 114 -17.65 -7.69 -29.46
C GLY A 114 -16.29 -7.22 -29.97
N ALA A 115 -16.05 -7.30 -31.28
CA ALA A 115 -14.81 -6.84 -31.92
C ALA A 115 -14.92 -5.43 -32.55
N ALA A 116 -16.09 -4.80 -32.53
CA ALA A 116 -16.27 -3.49 -33.14
C ALA A 116 -15.67 -2.37 -32.28
N SER A 117 -15.13 -1.36 -32.93
CA SER A 117 -14.60 -0.16 -32.27
C SER A 117 -15.71 0.67 -31.62
N ILE A 118 -15.32 1.44 -30.60
CA ILE A 118 -16.16 2.43 -29.92
C ILE A 118 -15.61 3.82 -30.28
N ALA A 119 -16.51 4.80 -30.37
CA ALA A 119 -16.15 6.20 -30.26
C ALA A 119 -16.92 6.84 -29.10
N ALA A 120 -16.24 7.72 -28.38
CA ALA A 120 -16.73 8.38 -27.19
C ALA A 120 -16.57 9.90 -27.31
N GLY A 121 -17.55 10.65 -26.84
CA GLY A 121 -17.49 12.12 -26.79
C GLY A 121 -18.85 12.73 -26.56
N ASP A 122 -18.89 13.98 -26.08
CA ASP A 122 -20.12 14.73 -25.89
C ASP A 122 -20.73 15.09 -27.25
N ILE A 123 -21.78 14.36 -27.66
CA ILE A 123 -22.42 14.54 -28.97
C ILE A 123 -23.64 15.47 -28.93
N ASP A 124 -24.19 15.75 -27.75
CA ASP A 124 -25.42 16.56 -27.61
C ASP A 124 -25.28 17.84 -26.75
N GLY A 125 -24.08 18.10 -26.23
CA GLY A 125 -23.68 19.32 -25.56
C GLY A 125 -24.12 19.39 -24.10
N ASP A 126 -24.33 18.26 -23.44
CA ASP A 126 -24.75 18.21 -22.02
C ASP A 126 -23.58 18.15 -21.02
N GLY A 127 -22.34 18.04 -21.53
CA GLY A 127 -21.10 17.96 -20.76
C GLY A 127 -20.73 16.56 -20.29
N LEU A 128 -21.42 15.52 -20.76
CA LEU A 128 -21.09 14.12 -20.53
C LEU A 128 -20.79 13.43 -21.87
N VAL A 129 -19.98 12.38 -21.85
CA VAL A 129 -19.65 11.64 -23.06
C VAL A 129 -20.74 10.63 -23.43
N GLU A 130 -21.12 10.56 -24.70
CA GLU A 130 -21.85 9.43 -25.26
C GLU A 130 -20.90 8.38 -25.82
N LEU A 131 -21.39 7.13 -25.88
CA LEU A 131 -20.63 5.96 -26.30
C LEU A 131 -21.31 5.30 -27.50
N CYS A 132 -20.71 5.41 -28.69
CA CYS A 132 -21.25 4.90 -29.93
C CYS A 132 -20.43 3.70 -30.46
N THR A 133 -21.11 2.64 -30.90
CA THR A 133 -20.48 1.43 -31.46
C THR A 133 -21.41 0.74 -32.47
N VAL A 134 -21.05 -0.48 -32.89
CA VAL A 134 -21.80 -1.28 -33.85
C VAL A 134 -22.70 -2.29 -33.12
N PRO A 135 -24.01 -2.36 -33.44
CA PRO A 135 -24.93 -3.30 -32.81
C PRO A 135 -24.66 -4.76 -33.22
N GLU A 136 -25.23 -5.71 -32.49
CA GLU A 136 -25.03 -7.15 -32.66
C GLU A 136 -25.23 -7.67 -34.10
N ASN A 137 -26.16 -7.07 -34.85
CA ASN A 137 -26.43 -7.46 -36.24
C ASN A 137 -25.41 -6.91 -37.24
N GLY A 138 -24.47 -6.07 -36.79
CA GLY A 138 -23.41 -5.48 -37.60
C GLY A 138 -23.86 -4.33 -38.49
N LEU A 139 -25.08 -3.80 -38.31
CA LEU A 139 -25.67 -2.83 -39.24
C LEU A 139 -25.93 -1.47 -38.56
N GLY A 140 -25.20 -0.45 -39.01
CA GLY A 140 -25.29 0.93 -38.50
C GLY A 140 -24.66 1.11 -37.13
N VAL A 141 -25.09 2.17 -36.44
CA VAL A 141 -24.59 2.57 -35.11
C VAL A 141 -25.66 2.40 -34.03
N ILE A 142 -25.23 2.01 -32.83
CA ILE A 142 -25.96 2.08 -31.56
C ILE A 142 -25.17 2.95 -30.58
N CYS A 143 -25.85 3.85 -29.88
CA CYS A 143 -25.22 4.78 -28.93
C CYS A 143 -25.88 4.68 -27.55
N PHE A 144 -25.06 4.94 -26.54
CA PHE A 144 -25.41 4.93 -25.12
C PHE A 144 -25.01 6.26 -24.47
N GLU A 145 -25.70 6.61 -23.40
CA GLU A 145 -25.28 7.64 -22.45
C GLU A 145 -24.00 7.19 -21.72
N ASN A 146 -23.35 8.10 -21.02
CA ASN A 146 -22.14 7.87 -20.21
C ASN A 146 -22.29 6.70 -19.20
N ASP A 147 -23.50 6.46 -18.69
CA ASP A 147 -23.79 5.40 -17.71
C ASP A 147 -24.19 4.05 -18.34
N GLY A 148 -24.09 3.93 -19.67
CA GLY A 148 -24.50 2.74 -20.42
C GLY A 148 -26.01 2.66 -20.69
N THR A 149 -26.80 3.69 -20.35
CA THR A 149 -28.21 3.78 -20.73
C THR A 149 -28.34 3.91 -22.23
N PHE A 150 -29.30 3.20 -22.84
CA PHE A 150 -29.52 3.28 -24.29
C PHE A 150 -30.00 4.68 -24.71
N LYS A 151 -29.32 5.28 -25.69
CA LYS A 151 -29.68 6.59 -26.27
C LYS A 151 -30.46 6.41 -27.57
N PHE A 152 -29.85 5.83 -28.61
CA PHE A 152 -30.53 5.49 -29.86
C PHE A 152 -29.82 4.38 -30.66
N ARG A 153 -30.51 3.88 -31.69
CA ARG A 153 -29.96 2.96 -32.70
C ARG A 153 -30.43 3.40 -34.08
N THR A 154 -29.49 3.45 -35.03
CA THR A 154 -29.76 3.84 -36.41
C THR A 154 -30.35 2.68 -37.23
N PRO A 155 -31.17 2.96 -38.27
CA PRO A 155 -31.62 1.94 -39.20
C PRO A 155 -30.44 1.50 -40.08
N GLY A 156 -29.86 0.34 -39.76
CA GLY A 156 -28.59 -0.11 -40.31
C GLY A 156 -28.52 -0.23 -41.83
N GLN A 157 -27.45 0.33 -42.42
CA GLN A 157 -27.26 0.40 -43.88
C GLN A 157 -25.92 -0.13 -44.40
N SER A 158 -24.88 -0.17 -43.57
CA SER A 158 -23.54 -0.69 -43.89
C SER A 158 -23.17 -1.77 -42.88
N ALA A 159 -22.49 -2.82 -43.34
CA ALA A 159 -22.06 -3.94 -42.48
C ALA A 159 -20.67 -3.64 -41.90
N SER A 160 -20.56 -3.65 -40.58
CA SER A 160 -19.30 -3.53 -39.84
C SER A 160 -19.19 -4.66 -38.82
N ASN A 161 -18.01 -5.28 -38.72
CA ASN A 161 -17.74 -6.37 -37.81
C ASN A 161 -16.67 -6.03 -36.78
N TRP A 162 -15.59 -5.40 -37.22
CA TRP A 162 -14.42 -4.99 -36.43
C TRP A 162 -14.20 -3.48 -36.44
N GLY A 163 -14.72 -2.80 -37.47
CA GLY A 163 -14.69 -1.35 -37.57
C GLY A 163 -15.61 -0.68 -36.54
N GLY A 164 -15.81 0.61 -36.67
CA GLY A 164 -16.71 1.34 -35.79
C GLY A 164 -16.78 2.82 -36.12
N PRO A 165 -17.56 3.57 -35.31
CA PRO A 165 -17.76 4.97 -35.58
C PRO A 165 -16.52 5.82 -35.23
N SER A 166 -16.53 7.05 -35.73
CA SER A 166 -15.72 8.20 -35.27
C SER A 166 -16.63 9.42 -35.09
N LEU A 167 -16.18 10.39 -34.28
CA LEU A 167 -16.94 11.60 -33.96
C LEU A 167 -16.22 12.84 -34.48
N ALA A 168 -16.98 13.79 -35.03
CA ALA A 168 -16.48 15.09 -35.46
C ALA A 168 -17.62 16.10 -35.61
N ASP A 169 -17.39 17.37 -35.32
CA ASP A 169 -18.23 18.44 -35.85
C ASP A 169 -17.79 18.73 -37.29
N LEU A 170 -18.52 18.18 -38.26
CA LEU A 170 -18.04 18.06 -39.64
C LEU A 170 -18.18 19.39 -40.40
N ASP A 171 -19.25 20.14 -40.11
CA ASP A 171 -19.62 21.37 -40.81
C ASP A 171 -19.44 22.64 -39.95
N GLY A 172 -19.00 22.51 -38.70
CA GLY A 172 -18.68 23.61 -37.81
C GLY A 172 -19.92 24.30 -37.24
N ASP A 173 -21.01 23.56 -37.04
CA ASP A 173 -22.30 24.12 -36.62
C ASP A 173 -22.59 23.99 -35.10
N GLY A 174 -21.71 23.30 -34.37
CA GLY A 174 -21.83 23.04 -32.94
C GLY A 174 -22.54 21.74 -32.61
N THR A 175 -22.87 20.91 -33.61
CA THR A 175 -23.44 19.58 -33.42
C THR A 175 -22.49 18.51 -33.94
N VAL A 176 -22.33 17.44 -33.15
CA VAL A 176 -21.40 16.37 -33.49
C VAL A 176 -22.04 15.38 -34.46
N GLU A 177 -21.34 15.10 -35.54
CA GLU A 177 -21.63 14.00 -36.45
C GLU A 177 -20.97 12.70 -36.03
N ILE A 178 -21.66 11.60 -36.37
CA ILE A 178 -21.19 10.24 -36.17
C ILE A 178 -20.92 9.63 -37.54
N LEU A 179 -19.67 9.24 -37.77
CA LEU A 179 -19.18 8.70 -39.02
C LEU A 179 -19.03 7.19 -38.89
N ASP A 180 -19.70 6.39 -39.74
CA ASP A 180 -19.50 4.94 -39.85
C ASP A 180 -19.25 4.59 -41.32
N GLY A 181 -17.97 4.60 -41.68
CA GLY A 181 -17.50 4.40 -43.05
C GLY A 181 -17.97 5.51 -43.98
N ASN A 182 -18.81 5.14 -44.95
CA ASN A 182 -19.40 6.11 -45.88
C ASN A 182 -20.73 6.70 -45.42
N SER A 183 -21.18 6.43 -44.21
CA SER A 183 -22.46 6.93 -43.70
C SER A 183 -22.21 7.92 -42.58
N VAL A 184 -22.84 9.09 -42.66
CA VAL A 184 -22.76 10.12 -41.63
C VAL A 184 -24.14 10.36 -41.04
N TYR A 185 -24.21 10.32 -39.72
CA TYR A 185 -25.41 10.55 -38.94
C TYR A 185 -25.25 11.80 -38.08
N SER A 186 -26.33 12.54 -37.88
CA SER A 186 -26.40 13.57 -36.82
C SER A 186 -26.29 12.95 -35.42
N ASN A 187 -26.08 13.79 -34.41
CA ASN A 187 -26.13 13.40 -32.99
C ASN A 187 -27.43 12.73 -32.50
N THR A 188 -28.51 12.76 -33.30
CA THR A 188 -29.77 12.05 -33.00
C THR A 188 -29.88 10.68 -33.69
N GLY A 189 -28.86 10.28 -34.46
CA GLY A 189 -28.86 9.06 -35.27
C GLY A 189 -29.59 9.19 -36.61
N ALA A 190 -30.06 10.39 -37.00
CA ALA A 190 -30.62 10.61 -38.32
C ALA A 190 -29.51 10.63 -39.38
N LEU A 191 -29.66 9.85 -40.46
CA LEU A 191 -28.72 9.80 -41.58
C LEU A 191 -28.69 11.17 -42.31
N LYS A 192 -27.53 11.86 -42.29
CA LYS A 192 -27.30 13.10 -43.07
C LYS A 192 -27.05 12.74 -44.54
N TRP A 193 -26.09 11.87 -44.81
CA TRP A 193 -25.75 11.46 -46.17
C TRP A 193 -25.04 10.11 -46.22
N ARG A 194 -24.88 9.57 -47.43
CA ARG A 194 -24.13 8.34 -47.70
C ARG A 194 -23.25 8.49 -48.94
N GLY A 195 -21.94 8.30 -48.76
CA GLY A 195 -20.93 8.38 -49.80
C GLY A 195 -21.06 7.30 -50.87
N SER A 196 -20.64 7.60 -52.10
CA SER A 196 -20.87 6.77 -53.27
C SER A 196 -19.92 5.58 -53.47
N ASP A 197 -18.73 5.58 -52.86
CA ASP A 197 -17.69 4.54 -53.07
C ASP A 197 -17.86 3.31 -52.16
N GLY A 198 -18.99 3.18 -51.45
CA GLY A 198 -19.25 2.05 -50.56
C GLY A 198 -18.64 2.24 -49.17
N ALA A 199 -18.90 1.27 -48.27
CA ALA A 199 -18.68 1.42 -46.83
C ALA A 199 -17.21 1.66 -46.43
N GLY A 200 -16.23 1.32 -47.27
CA GLY A 200 -14.82 1.31 -46.89
C GLY A 200 -14.44 0.13 -46.02
N GLY A 201 -13.19 0.10 -45.57
CA GLY A 201 -12.64 -0.97 -44.76
C GLY A 201 -12.20 -2.19 -45.56
N ALA A 202 -11.40 -3.06 -44.94
CA ALA A 202 -11.06 -4.33 -45.56
C ALA A 202 -12.32 -5.19 -45.77
N SER A 203 -12.32 -5.99 -46.85
CA SER A 203 -13.48 -6.81 -47.19
C SER A 203 -13.85 -7.79 -46.07
N GLY A 204 -15.09 -7.70 -45.59
CA GLY A 204 -15.66 -8.59 -44.57
C GLY A 204 -15.39 -8.20 -43.12
N THR A 205 -14.71 -7.08 -42.86
CA THR A 205 -14.32 -6.66 -41.50
C THR A 205 -14.93 -5.33 -41.08
N GLY A 206 -14.91 -4.31 -41.95
CA GLY A 206 -15.58 -3.02 -41.70
C GLY A 206 -14.63 -1.82 -41.68
N PRO A 207 -15.19 -0.59 -41.74
CA PRO A 207 -14.43 0.65 -41.91
C PRO A 207 -13.94 1.29 -40.61
N LEU A 208 -12.96 2.18 -40.76
CA LEU A 208 -12.45 3.08 -39.71
C LEU A 208 -12.27 4.48 -40.34
N SER A 209 -13.39 5.10 -40.71
CA SER A 209 -13.42 6.45 -41.28
C SER A 209 -13.16 7.51 -40.21
N PHE A 210 -12.57 8.64 -40.58
CA PHE A 210 -12.37 9.78 -39.69
C PHE A 210 -12.56 11.10 -40.45
N ALA A 211 -12.70 12.20 -39.70
CA ALA A 211 -12.84 13.52 -40.25
C ALA A 211 -11.55 14.33 -40.09
N VAL A 212 -11.18 15.11 -41.11
CA VAL A 212 -10.07 16.06 -41.04
C VAL A 212 -10.19 17.12 -42.13
N ASP A 213 -9.75 18.35 -41.86
CA ASP A 213 -9.56 19.39 -42.89
C ASP A 213 -8.33 19.00 -43.72
N ILE A 214 -8.51 18.23 -44.78
CA ILE A 214 -7.37 17.64 -45.51
C ILE A 214 -6.77 18.58 -46.55
N ASP A 215 -7.61 19.44 -47.14
CA ASP A 215 -7.20 20.37 -48.18
C ASP A 215 -6.83 21.77 -47.65
N GLN A 216 -6.95 21.98 -46.33
CA GLN A 216 -6.59 23.19 -45.59
C GLN A 216 -7.29 24.43 -46.15
N ASP A 217 -8.58 24.30 -46.40
CA ASP A 217 -9.40 25.43 -46.82
C ASP A 217 -9.48 26.47 -45.68
N ALA A 218 -8.99 27.67 -45.96
CA ALA A 218 -8.96 28.74 -44.95
C ALA A 218 -10.31 29.46 -44.81
N GLU A 219 -11.27 29.21 -45.70
CA GLU A 219 -12.52 29.97 -45.82
C GLU A 219 -13.68 29.31 -45.05
N THR A 220 -13.83 28.00 -45.17
CA THR A 220 -14.88 27.18 -44.56
C THR A 220 -14.38 26.41 -43.34
N ARG A 221 -13.10 25.96 -43.33
CA ARG A 221 -12.53 25.10 -42.28
C ARG A 221 -13.41 23.87 -41.98
N GLN A 222 -14.11 23.39 -43.00
CA GLN A 222 -14.91 22.18 -42.90
C GLN A 222 -13.99 20.97 -42.88
N LEU A 223 -14.46 19.91 -42.24
CA LEU A 223 -13.72 18.65 -42.21
C LEU A 223 -14.23 17.76 -43.36
N GLU A 224 -13.31 17.15 -44.08
CA GLU A 224 -13.60 16.06 -45.01
C GLU A 224 -13.69 14.74 -44.26
N VAL A 225 -14.48 13.81 -44.79
CA VAL A 225 -14.51 12.42 -44.35
C VAL A 225 -13.54 11.60 -45.18
N VAL A 226 -12.46 11.14 -44.54
CA VAL A 226 -11.54 10.15 -45.10
C VAL A 226 -12.10 8.76 -44.80
N ASN A 227 -12.51 8.06 -45.85
CA ASN A 227 -12.94 6.67 -45.79
C ASN A 227 -12.06 5.84 -46.72
N ASP A 228 -10.88 5.47 -46.22
CA ASP A 228 -9.81 4.81 -46.95
C ASP A 228 -9.35 5.50 -48.24
N ARG A 229 -9.68 4.96 -49.41
CA ARG A 229 -9.29 5.43 -50.74
C ARG A 229 -10.21 6.54 -51.27
N ALA A 230 -11.25 6.89 -50.53
CA ALA A 230 -12.24 7.89 -50.89
C ALA A 230 -12.27 9.01 -49.85
N ILE A 231 -12.32 10.25 -50.33
CA ILE A 231 -12.46 11.45 -49.50
C ILE A 231 -13.76 12.14 -49.90
N TYR A 232 -14.60 12.47 -48.92
CA TYR A 232 -15.87 13.17 -49.12
C TYR A 232 -15.84 14.51 -48.42
N ARG A 233 -16.46 15.52 -49.03
CA ARG A 233 -16.74 16.80 -48.36
C ARG A 233 -17.76 16.62 -47.25
N ALA A 234 -17.89 17.62 -46.39
CA ALA A 234 -18.87 17.66 -45.31
C ALA A 234 -20.33 17.37 -45.74
N ASP A 235 -20.68 17.66 -47.01
CA ASP A 235 -22.01 17.41 -47.59
C ASP A 235 -22.18 15.99 -48.20
N GLY A 236 -21.15 15.15 -48.13
CA GLY A 236 -21.12 13.79 -48.66
C GLY A 236 -20.80 13.68 -50.15
N THR A 237 -20.54 14.80 -50.84
CA THR A 237 -20.05 14.75 -52.22
C THR A 237 -18.58 14.31 -52.25
N PRO A 238 -18.16 13.47 -53.22
CA PRO A 238 -16.75 13.06 -53.29
C PRO A 238 -15.87 14.29 -53.57
N LEU A 239 -14.84 14.49 -52.74
CA LEU A 239 -13.70 15.33 -53.08
C LEU A 239 -12.87 14.61 -54.16
N CYS A 240 -12.50 13.36 -53.88
CA CYS A 240 -11.79 12.48 -54.79
C CYS A 240 -11.96 11.00 -54.39
N VAL A 241 -11.66 10.08 -55.32
CA VAL A 241 -11.65 8.63 -55.07
C VAL A 241 -10.53 7.98 -55.88
N ASN A 242 -9.71 7.15 -55.23
CA ASN A 242 -8.70 6.34 -55.91
C ASN A 242 -9.21 4.92 -56.16
N THR A 243 -9.89 4.71 -57.28
CA THR A 243 -10.41 3.37 -57.66
C THR A 243 -9.34 2.40 -58.16
N SER A 244 -8.06 2.81 -58.20
CA SER A 244 -6.95 1.93 -58.63
C SER A 244 -6.45 1.03 -57.50
N ILE A 245 -6.77 1.36 -56.25
CA ILE A 245 -6.49 0.55 -55.06
C ILE A 245 -7.77 -0.05 -54.47
N GLY A 246 -7.64 -1.08 -53.64
CA GLY A 246 -8.75 -1.67 -52.89
C GLY A 246 -9.15 -0.83 -51.67
N HIS A 247 -10.32 -1.14 -51.09
CA HIS A 247 -10.67 -0.64 -49.75
C HIS A 247 -9.75 -1.24 -48.69
N GLY A 248 -9.55 -0.48 -47.62
CA GLY A 248 -8.49 -0.74 -46.65
C GLY A 248 -8.67 0.03 -45.36
N LEU A 249 -7.58 0.22 -44.65
CA LEU A 249 -7.51 0.98 -43.41
C LEU A 249 -6.62 2.19 -43.61
N SER A 250 -6.96 3.32 -43.01
CA SER A 250 -6.26 4.57 -43.25
C SER A 250 -5.76 5.29 -42.01
N GLY A 251 -4.82 6.19 -42.26
CA GLY A 251 -4.31 7.21 -41.35
C GLY A 251 -3.91 8.44 -42.16
N VAL A 252 -3.71 9.57 -41.49
CA VAL A 252 -3.41 10.86 -42.13
C VAL A 252 -2.27 11.57 -41.40
N ALA A 253 -1.40 12.19 -42.17
CA ALA A 253 -0.30 13.05 -41.70
C ALA A 253 0.20 13.89 -42.89
N ASN A 254 1.19 14.74 -42.66
CA ASN A 254 1.83 15.50 -43.73
C ASN A 254 3.22 14.92 -44.02
N PHE A 255 3.40 14.43 -45.25
CA PHE A 255 4.60 13.75 -45.75
C PHE A 255 5.39 14.60 -46.75
N ASP A 256 5.00 15.86 -46.97
CA ASP A 256 5.75 16.77 -47.80
C ASP A 256 5.90 18.19 -47.21
N SER A 257 6.01 19.21 -48.07
CA SER A 257 6.34 20.57 -47.66
C SER A 257 5.17 21.54 -47.71
N ASP A 258 4.05 21.13 -48.30
CA ASP A 258 2.84 21.93 -48.33
C ASP A 258 2.00 21.70 -47.07
N PRO A 259 1.02 22.56 -46.72
CA PRO A 259 0.33 22.43 -45.44
C PRO A 259 -0.74 21.33 -45.39
N LYS A 260 -1.07 20.70 -46.52
CA LYS A 260 -2.14 19.71 -46.64
C LYS A 260 -1.70 18.36 -46.07
N GLY A 261 -2.67 17.45 -45.96
CA GLY A 261 -2.42 16.10 -45.46
C GLY A 261 -2.46 15.07 -46.57
N GLU A 262 -1.62 14.04 -46.44
CA GLU A 262 -1.64 12.83 -47.26
C GLU A 262 -2.30 11.68 -46.48
N VAL A 263 -2.98 10.81 -47.22
CA VAL A 263 -3.64 9.62 -46.67
C VAL A 263 -2.79 8.39 -46.92
N VAL A 264 -2.43 7.69 -45.84
CA VAL A 264 -1.87 6.34 -45.90
C VAL A 264 -3.04 5.36 -45.96
N VAL A 265 -3.07 4.49 -46.98
CA VAL A 265 -4.06 3.43 -47.13
C VAL A 265 -3.38 2.06 -47.15
N VAL A 266 -3.73 1.22 -46.18
CA VAL A 266 -3.27 -0.17 -46.07
C VAL A 266 -4.35 -1.10 -46.61
N TRP A 267 -4.03 -1.81 -47.69
CA TRP A 267 -5.01 -2.64 -48.42
C TRP A 267 -4.34 -3.84 -49.08
N GLY A 268 -4.96 -5.02 -49.00
CA GLY A 268 -4.58 -6.18 -49.80
C GLY A 268 -3.10 -6.60 -49.72
N GLY A 269 -2.41 -6.30 -48.61
CA GLY A 269 -0.97 -6.57 -48.46
C GLY A 269 -0.04 -5.45 -48.96
N TYR A 270 -0.58 -4.25 -49.18
CA TYR A 270 0.15 -3.07 -49.64
C TYR A 270 -0.12 -1.87 -48.72
N VAL A 271 0.86 -0.97 -48.65
CA VAL A 271 0.74 0.39 -48.11
C VAL A 271 0.80 1.33 -49.30
N THR A 272 -0.16 2.24 -49.41
CA THR A 272 -0.20 3.28 -50.46
C THR A 272 -0.28 4.64 -49.80
N LEU A 273 0.61 5.56 -50.18
CA LEU A 273 0.48 6.97 -49.83
C LEU A 273 -0.27 7.70 -50.94
N MET A 274 -1.31 8.43 -50.57
CA MET A 274 -2.14 9.24 -51.45
C MET A 274 -2.06 10.70 -51.05
N ASP A 275 -1.98 11.56 -52.06
CA ASP A 275 -2.13 13.01 -51.93
C ASP A 275 -3.57 13.41 -51.52
N ASP A 276 -3.79 14.66 -51.11
CA ASP A 276 -5.08 15.25 -50.71
C ASP A 276 -6.18 15.09 -51.78
N ASN A 277 -5.74 15.01 -53.04
CA ASN A 277 -6.55 14.83 -54.24
C ASN A 277 -6.69 13.36 -54.68
N CYS A 278 -6.31 12.42 -53.80
CA CYS A 278 -6.34 10.98 -53.99
C CYS A 278 -5.35 10.42 -55.03
N GLN A 279 -4.42 11.23 -55.55
CA GLN A 279 -3.37 10.73 -56.43
C GLN A 279 -2.40 9.83 -55.65
N THR A 280 -2.11 8.63 -56.15
CA THR A 280 -1.06 7.79 -55.57
C THR A 280 0.31 8.43 -55.76
N LEU A 281 1.01 8.64 -54.65
CA LEU A 281 2.41 9.07 -54.62
C LEU A 281 3.34 7.86 -54.73
N TRP A 282 3.11 6.83 -53.91
CA TRP A 282 3.84 5.56 -53.98
C TRP A 282 3.02 4.39 -53.39
N THR A 283 3.45 3.17 -53.71
CA THR A 283 2.89 1.94 -53.14
C THR A 283 4.02 0.95 -52.81
N THR A 284 3.99 0.41 -51.60
CA THR A 284 4.96 -0.58 -51.10
C THR A 284 4.25 -1.83 -50.63
N ALA A 285 4.81 -3.01 -50.91
CA ALA A 285 4.29 -4.28 -50.39
C ALA A 285 4.68 -4.45 -48.91
N ILE A 286 3.74 -4.90 -48.08
CA ILE A 286 3.95 -5.12 -46.64
C ILE A 286 4.92 -6.30 -46.44
N PRO A 287 6.07 -6.10 -45.77
CA PRO A 287 6.92 -7.21 -45.38
C PRO A 287 6.16 -8.22 -44.51
N GLY A 288 6.39 -9.52 -44.72
CA GLY A 288 5.62 -10.57 -44.05
C GLY A 288 4.24 -10.87 -44.67
N GLY A 289 3.74 -10.02 -45.59
CA GLY A 289 2.48 -10.20 -46.29
C GLY A 289 1.24 -10.05 -45.39
N GLY A 290 0.12 -10.68 -45.76
CA GLY A 290 -1.17 -10.50 -45.08
C GLY A 290 -2.04 -9.45 -45.77
N GLN A 291 -3.08 -8.98 -45.09
CA GLN A 291 -3.95 -7.90 -45.58
C GLN A 291 -3.44 -6.53 -45.13
N GLY A 292 -2.81 -6.47 -43.95
CA GLY A 292 -2.25 -5.26 -43.36
C GLY A 292 -3.19 -4.62 -42.34
N GLY A 293 -2.64 -4.21 -41.20
CA GLY A 293 -3.37 -3.52 -40.14
C GLY A 293 -3.54 -2.02 -40.35
N PRO A 294 -4.27 -1.32 -39.46
CA PRO A 294 -4.36 0.13 -39.47
C PRO A 294 -2.96 0.76 -39.43
N PRO A 295 -2.64 1.74 -40.30
CA PRO A 295 -1.34 2.40 -40.26
C PRO A 295 -1.22 3.27 -39.01
N ASN A 296 -0.06 3.22 -38.38
CA ASN A 296 0.36 4.13 -37.31
C ASN A 296 1.44 5.07 -37.87
N ILE A 297 1.37 6.35 -37.51
CA ILE A 297 2.23 7.40 -38.11
C ILE A 297 2.83 8.22 -36.98
N ALA A 298 4.15 8.43 -37.02
CA ALA A 298 4.92 9.25 -36.09
C ALA A 298 6.31 9.52 -36.65
N ASP A 299 7.11 10.35 -35.99
CA ASP A 299 8.56 10.46 -36.23
C ASP A 299 9.27 9.40 -35.36
N PHE A 300 9.69 8.29 -35.97
CA PHE A 300 10.23 7.13 -35.26
C PHE A 300 11.75 7.22 -35.09
N ASP A 301 12.45 7.99 -35.93
CA ASP A 301 13.91 8.11 -35.89
C ASP A 301 14.46 9.51 -35.55
N ASN A 302 13.56 10.47 -35.32
CA ASN A 302 13.79 11.86 -34.94
C ASN A 302 14.55 12.64 -36.01
N ASP A 303 14.14 12.47 -37.27
CA ASP A 303 14.64 13.26 -38.41
C ASP A 303 13.71 14.43 -38.80
N GLY A 304 12.54 14.52 -38.16
CA GLY A 304 11.53 15.55 -38.35
C GLY A 304 10.50 15.23 -39.46
N GLN A 305 10.55 14.05 -40.07
CA GLN A 305 9.54 13.53 -40.99
C GLN A 305 8.71 12.43 -40.31
N PRO A 306 7.50 12.15 -40.81
CA PRO A 306 6.74 11.01 -40.32
C PRO A 306 7.07 9.72 -41.09
N GLU A 307 7.19 8.62 -40.38
CA GLU A 307 7.24 7.27 -40.94
C GLU A 307 5.91 6.53 -40.72
N ILE A 308 5.80 5.35 -41.30
CA ILE A 308 4.58 4.54 -41.30
C ILE A 308 4.86 3.18 -40.69
N GLY A 309 4.29 2.93 -39.51
CA GLY A 309 4.21 1.64 -38.87
C GLY A 309 3.04 0.81 -39.39
N VAL A 310 3.28 -0.45 -39.72
CA VAL A 310 2.24 -1.37 -40.21
C VAL A 310 2.51 -2.82 -39.79
N ALA A 311 1.46 -3.49 -39.32
CA ALA A 311 1.48 -4.93 -39.06
C ALA A 311 1.16 -5.72 -40.33
N GLY A 312 1.95 -6.76 -40.60
CA GLY A 312 1.67 -7.84 -41.55
C GLY A 312 1.44 -9.17 -40.83
N ALA A 313 1.25 -10.24 -41.61
CA ALA A 313 0.93 -11.57 -41.06
C ALA A 313 2.06 -12.20 -40.24
N THR A 314 3.32 -11.89 -40.57
CA THR A 314 4.50 -12.51 -39.92
C THR A 314 5.57 -11.50 -39.54
N MET A 315 5.35 -10.22 -39.76
CA MET A 315 6.28 -9.14 -39.46
C MET A 315 5.52 -7.87 -39.06
N TYR A 316 6.09 -7.08 -38.17
CA TYR A 316 5.79 -5.66 -38.03
C TYR A 316 6.88 -4.85 -38.75
N SER A 317 6.51 -3.78 -39.45
CA SER A 317 7.42 -3.00 -40.30
C SER A 317 7.21 -1.50 -40.14
N VAL A 318 8.31 -0.74 -40.23
CA VAL A 318 8.29 0.72 -40.35
C VAL A 318 8.84 1.11 -41.71
N LEU A 319 8.12 1.99 -42.41
CA LEU A 319 8.46 2.52 -43.72
C LEU A 319 8.75 4.02 -43.59
N ASP A 320 9.84 4.46 -44.20
CA ASP A 320 10.22 5.85 -44.43
C ASP A 320 9.09 6.62 -45.16
N THR A 321 9.04 7.96 -45.04
CA THR A 321 8.18 8.88 -45.79
C THR A 321 8.13 8.55 -47.30
N ASN A 322 9.24 8.10 -47.88
CA ASN A 322 9.34 7.74 -49.30
C ASN A 322 8.87 6.31 -49.64
N GLY A 323 8.37 5.55 -48.66
CA GLY A 323 7.88 4.18 -48.80
C GLY A 323 8.96 3.09 -48.72
N VAL A 324 10.22 3.43 -48.45
CA VAL A 324 11.30 2.46 -48.21
C VAL A 324 11.16 1.85 -46.82
N VAL A 325 11.25 0.53 -46.72
CA VAL A 325 11.26 -0.16 -45.41
C VAL A 325 12.55 0.18 -44.66
N LEU A 326 12.43 0.81 -43.50
CA LEU A 326 13.56 1.10 -42.61
C LEU A 326 13.98 -0.16 -41.84
N TRP A 327 13.01 -0.82 -41.21
CA TRP A 327 13.22 -2.07 -40.49
C TRP A 327 11.96 -2.93 -40.48
N SER A 328 12.14 -4.20 -40.13
CA SER A 328 11.04 -5.12 -39.87
C SER A 328 11.42 -6.11 -38.78
N SER A 329 10.47 -6.45 -37.92
CA SER A 329 10.64 -7.37 -36.80
C SER A 329 9.67 -8.55 -36.92
N PRO A 330 10.10 -9.81 -36.72
CA PRO A 330 9.21 -10.97 -36.79
C PRO A 330 8.10 -10.95 -35.74
N THR A 331 6.87 -11.27 -36.17
CA THR A 331 5.66 -11.33 -35.33
C THR A 331 4.80 -12.53 -35.72
N GLN A 332 3.73 -12.79 -34.96
CA GLN A 332 2.77 -13.85 -35.24
C GLN A 332 1.34 -13.31 -35.29
N ASP A 333 0.84 -13.03 -36.49
CA ASP A 333 -0.55 -12.59 -36.73
C ASP A 333 -1.13 -13.32 -37.94
N GLY A 334 -1.21 -14.66 -37.85
CA GLY A 334 -1.77 -15.50 -38.91
C GLY A 334 -3.31 -15.54 -38.91
N SER A 335 -3.92 -15.25 -37.76
CA SER A 335 -5.36 -15.32 -37.50
C SER A 335 -6.11 -14.15 -38.11
N SER A 336 -5.66 -12.91 -37.90
CA SER A 336 -6.28 -11.73 -38.52
C SER A 336 -5.45 -11.14 -39.64
N ASN A 337 -4.12 -11.09 -39.49
CA ASN A 337 -3.13 -10.36 -40.30
C ASN A 337 -3.45 -8.86 -40.49
N ARG A 338 -4.08 -8.25 -39.49
CA ARG A 338 -4.61 -6.87 -39.54
C ARG A 338 -4.50 -6.11 -38.21
N THR A 339 -3.70 -6.58 -37.26
CA THR A 339 -3.62 -5.97 -35.92
C THR A 339 -3.13 -4.53 -35.98
N GLY A 340 -3.64 -3.67 -35.10
CA GLY A 340 -3.22 -2.27 -34.98
C GLY A 340 -1.95 -2.11 -34.17
N SER A 341 -1.41 -0.90 -34.20
CA SER A 341 -0.31 -0.44 -33.34
C SER A 341 -0.54 1.02 -32.96
N SER A 342 0.16 1.47 -31.93
CA SER A 342 0.20 2.85 -31.50
C SER A 342 1.64 3.26 -31.23
N THR A 343 1.86 4.57 -31.10
CA THR A 343 3.17 5.14 -30.78
C THR A 343 3.10 6.16 -29.67
N PHE A 344 4.18 6.25 -28.91
CA PHE A 344 4.40 7.26 -27.90
C PHE A 344 5.90 7.40 -27.64
N ASP A 345 6.38 8.63 -27.45
CA ASP A 345 7.75 8.89 -27.00
C ASP A 345 7.75 8.86 -25.48
N PHE A 346 8.04 7.68 -24.91
CA PHE A 346 7.91 7.42 -23.47
C PHE A 346 8.94 8.19 -22.64
N GLU A 347 10.09 8.54 -23.23
CA GLU A 347 11.16 9.24 -22.51
C GLU A 347 11.25 10.75 -22.83
N GLY A 348 10.48 11.23 -23.81
CA GLY A 348 10.56 12.61 -24.28
C GLY A 348 11.87 12.91 -25.02
N ASP A 349 12.48 11.92 -25.67
CA ASP A 349 13.75 12.07 -26.40
C ASP A 349 13.57 12.47 -27.87
N GLY A 350 12.31 12.60 -28.31
CA GLY A 350 11.88 12.94 -29.66
C GLY A 350 11.71 11.75 -30.59
N ARG A 351 11.92 10.52 -30.13
CA ARG A 351 11.70 9.30 -30.91
C ARG A 351 10.49 8.56 -30.36
N ALA A 352 9.51 8.29 -31.21
CA ALA A 352 8.35 7.54 -30.79
C ALA A 352 8.64 6.03 -30.74
N GLU A 353 8.47 5.39 -29.58
CA GLU A 353 8.41 3.93 -29.48
C GLU A 353 7.12 3.39 -30.08
N VAL A 354 7.19 2.16 -30.56
CA VAL A 354 6.02 1.43 -31.09
C VAL A 354 5.48 0.48 -30.05
N ALA A 355 4.20 0.61 -29.70
CA ALA A 355 3.48 -0.41 -28.97
C ALA A 355 2.68 -1.30 -29.95
N TYR A 356 2.96 -2.61 -29.91
CA TYR A 356 2.33 -3.59 -30.79
C TYR A 356 2.07 -4.91 -30.06
N ALA A 357 0.87 -5.44 -30.22
CA ALA A 357 0.49 -6.74 -29.71
C ALA A 357 0.10 -7.68 -30.86
N ASP A 358 0.63 -8.91 -30.85
CA ASP A 358 0.26 -9.97 -31.79
C ASP A 358 -0.56 -11.07 -31.11
N GLU A 359 -0.68 -12.24 -31.71
CA GLU A 359 -1.45 -13.35 -31.13
C GLU A 359 -0.97 -13.82 -29.76
N THR A 360 0.29 -13.55 -29.40
CA THR A 360 0.96 -14.17 -28.24
C THR A 360 1.85 -13.24 -27.41
N GLN A 361 2.17 -12.04 -27.89
CA GLN A 361 3.10 -11.13 -27.24
C GLN A 361 2.67 -9.67 -27.41
N LEU A 362 2.78 -8.89 -26.34
CA LEU A 362 2.87 -7.44 -26.39
C LEU A 362 4.35 -7.07 -26.46
N ARG A 363 4.71 -6.14 -27.35
CA ARG A 363 6.08 -5.64 -27.54
C ARG A 363 6.08 -4.14 -27.61
N ILE A 364 7.11 -3.55 -27.00
CA ILE A 364 7.51 -2.17 -27.24
C ILE A 364 8.82 -2.20 -28.04
N TYR A 365 8.81 -1.57 -29.21
CA TYR A 365 9.97 -1.45 -30.07
C TYR A 365 10.56 -0.04 -29.99
N ASP A 366 11.88 0.04 -30.02
CA ASP A 366 12.60 1.26 -30.39
C ASP A 366 12.19 1.68 -31.80
N GLY A 367 11.70 2.91 -31.94
CA GLY A 367 11.13 3.42 -33.20
C GLY A 367 12.11 3.40 -34.36
N ALA A 368 13.37 3.77 -34.12
CA ALA A 368 14.38 3.93 -35.16
C ALA A 368 14.93 2.58 -35.67
N THR A 369 15.05 1.60 -34.78
CA THR A 369 15.81 0.37 -35.05
C THR A 369 14.98 -0.90 -35.04
N GLY A 370 13.77 -0.88 -34.47
CA GLY A 370 12.95 -2.06 -34.26
C GLY A 370 13.50 -3.02 -33.20
N GLN A 371 14.47 -2.58 -32.38
CA GLN A 371 14.93 -3.36 -31.23
C GLN A 371 13.81 -3.47 -30.20
N ILE A 372 13.61 -4.68 -29.67
CA ILE A 372 12.60 -4.92 -28.63
C ILE A 372 13.12 -4.33 -27.32
N ARG A 373 12.44 -3.30 -26.80
CA ARG A 373 12.73 -2.68 -25.50
C ARG A 373 12.01 -3.41 -24.37
N PHE A 374 10.79 -3.85 -24.62
CA PHE A 374 10.00 -4.66 -23.71
C PHE A 374 9.21 -5.73 -24.46
N GLN A 375 9.04 -6.89 -23.83
CA GLN A 375 8.16 -7.93 -24.32
C GLN A 375 7.56 -8.73 -23.17
N VAL A 376 6.26 -8.97 -23.24
CA VAL A 376 5.53 -9.79 -22.26
C VAL A 376 4.52 -10.69 -22.98
N ALA A 377 4.21 -11.83 -22.37
CA ALA A 377 3.19 -12.73 -22.86
C ALA A 377 1.84 -12.00 -22.95
N HIS A 378 1.14 -12.23 -24.05
CA HIS A 378 -0.18 -11.69 -24.36
C HIS A 378 -0.98 -12.80 -25.08
N SER A 379 -2.28 -12.60 -25.26
CA SER A 379 -3.07 -13.49 -26.10
C SER A 379 -4.20 -12.71 -26.74
N SER A 380 -4.36 -12.89 -28.05
CA SER A 380 -5.50 -12.39 -28.80
C SER A 380 -5.74 -13.23 -30.05
N GLY A 381 -7.00 -13.46 -30.41
CA GLY A 381 -7.39 -13.90 -31.75
C GLY A 381 -7.15 -12.86 -32.85
N THR A 382 -6.76 -11.64 -32.44
CA THR A 382 -6.44 -10.45 -33.23
C THR A 382 -7.57 -9.94 -34.14
N THR A 383 -7.72 -8.62 -34.21
CA THR A 383 -8.56 -7.88 -35.16
C THR A 383 -7.90 -6.55 -35.54
N TYR A 384 -8.52 -5.41 -35.22
CA TYR A 384 -7.98 -4.06 -35.44
C TYR A 384 -7.41 -3.45 -34.17
N GLU A 385 -7.44 -4.15 -33.04
CA GLU A 385 -7.02 -3.59 -31.77
C GLU A 385 -5.56 -3.14 -31.79
N ASN A 386 -5.30 -2.03 -31.13
CA ASN A 386 -3.96 -1.54 -30.81
C ASN A 386 -3.87 -1.33 -29.29
N PRO A 387 -2.66 -1.41 -28.70
CA PRO A 387 -2.42 -0.86 -27.37
C PRO A 387 -2.78 0.63 -27.34
N VAL A 388 -3.27 1.14 -26.22
CA VAL A 388 -3.56 2.57 -26.01
C VAL A 388 -2.52 3.11 -25.04
N ILE A 389 -1.90 4.24 -25.37
CA ILE A 389 -1.01 4.97 -24.45
C ILE A 389 -1.76 6.19 -23.95
N VAL A 390 -2.04 6.23 -22.66
CA VAL A 390 -2.93 7.21 -22.02
C VAL A 390 -2.61 7.26 -20.52
N ASP A 391 -2.89 8.40 -19.90
CA ASP A 391 -2.85 8.60 -18.45
C ASP A 391 -4.18 8.04 -17.93
N VAL A 392 -4.17 6.80 -17.43
CA VAL A 392 -5.41 6.06 -17.15
C VAL A 392 -5.88 6.21 -15.70
N ASP A 393 -4.98 6.52 -14.77
CA ASP A 393 -5.31 6.71 -13.35
C ASP A 393 -5.24 8.19 -12.91
N HIS A 394 -4.93 9.09 -13.85
CA HIS A 394 -4.82 10.54 -13.67
C HIS A 394 -3.68 10.95 -12.74
N ASP A 395 -2.59 10.19 -12.74
CA ASP A 395 -1.33 10.54 -12.08
C ASP A 395 -0.39 11.40 -12.96
N ASN A 396 -0.81 11.68 -14.20
CA ASN A 396 -0.06 12.45 -15.20
C ASN A 396 1.25 11.75 -15.63
N ASN A 397 1.33 10.43 -15.51
CA ASN A 397 2.27 9.58 -16.23
C ASN A 397 1.55 8.88 -17.39
N ALA A 398 2.27 8.08 -18.16
CA ALA A 398 1.70 7.32 -19.25
C ALA A 398 1.59 5.84 -18.88
N GLU A 399 0.48 5.22 -19.26
CA GLU A 399 0.28 3.77 -19.12
C GLU A 399 -0.03 3.15 -20.47
N ILE A 400 0.18 1.83 -20.57
CA ILE A 400 -0.21 1.03 -21.72
C ILE A 400 -1.45 0.21 -21.36
N VAL A 401 -2.58 0.55 -21.97
CA VAL A 401 -3.84 -0.21 -21.86
C VAL A 401 -3.96 -1.18 -23.05
N ILE A 402 -4.14 -2.48 -22.78
CA ILE A 402 -4.26 -3.52 -23.82
C ILE A 402 -5.45 -4.45 -23.59
N ALA A 403 -6.26 -4.63 -24.63
CA ALA A 403 -7.32 -5.64 -24.68
C ALA A 403 -6.75 -7.04 -24.94
N SER A 404 -7.19 -8.05 -24.17
CA SER A 404 -6.74 -9.44 -24.26
C SER A 404 -7.91 -10.41 -24.37
N ASN A 405 -7.68 -11.54 -25.05
CA ASN A 405 -8.61 -12.66 -25.08
C ASN A 405 -7.86 -13.99 -25.18
N ASN A 406 -8.48 -15.06 -24.68
CA ASN A 406 -7.88 -16.39 -24.64
C ASN A 406 -8.74 -17.47 -25.28
N TYR A 407 -9.65 -17.08 -26.18
CA TYR A 407 -10.47 -18.05 -26.91
C TYR A 407 -9.70 -18.75 -28.03
N ALA A 408 -8.74 -18.06 -28.65
CA ALA A 408 -7.93 -18.58 -29.77
C ALA A 408 -6.57 -19.12 -29.30
N PHE A 409 -5.91 -18.38 -28.40
CA PHE A 409 -4.59 -18.71 -27.86
C PHE A 409 -4.63 -18.74 -26.34
N ALA A 410 -3.79 -19.57 -25.72
CA ALA A 410 -3.74 -19.65 -24.27
C ALA A 410 -3.07 -18.41 -23.67
N GLY A 411 -3.69 -17.80 -22.65
CA GLY A 411 -3.18 -16.61 -21.98
C GLY A 411 -4.27 -15.89 -21.19
N GLU A 412 -4.07 -14.59 -21.01
CA GLU A 412 -4.97 -13.71 -20.26
C GLU A 412 -6.18 -13.27 -21.10
N ALA A 413 -7.26 -12.84 -20.44
CA ALA A 413 -8.42 -12.25 -21.08
C ALA A 413 -8.90 -11.04 -20.28
N GLY A 414 -9.45 -10.04 -20.96
CA GLY A 414 -9.95 -8.81 -20.38
C GLY A 414 -9.09 -7.61 -20.74
N ILE A 415 -8.84 -6.72 -19.79
CA ILE A 415 -8.00 -5.52 -19.95
C ILE A 415 -6.78 -5.66 -19.04
N ARG A 416 -5.61 -5.29 -19.55
CA ARG A 416 -4.38 -5.19 -18.75
C ARG A 416 -3.80 -3.79 -18.90
N VAL A 417 -3.29 -3.26 -17.80
CA VAL A 417 -2.63 -1.95 -17.76
C VAL A 417 -1.21 -2.14 -17.26
N PHE A 418 -0.28 -1.47 -17.92
CA PHE A 418 1.13 -1.45 -17.55
C PHE A 418 1.61 -0.03 -17.37
N ARG A 419 2.38 0.17 -16.31
CA ARG A 419 3.08 1.41 -15.99
C ARG A 419 4.58 1.21 -16.06
N ASP A 420 5.35 2.28 -16.07
CA ASP A 420 6.78 2.18 -15.78
C ASP A 420 6.98 1.79 -14.32
N LYS A 421 7.84 0.83 -14.03
CA LYS A 421 8.10 0.40 -12.65
C LYS A 421 8.53 1.55 -11.73
N ARG A 422 9.14 2.60 -12.29
CA ARG A 422 9.61 3.76 -11.55
C ARG A 422 8.88 5.05 -11.87
N ASP A 423 7.74 4.95 -12.55
CA ASP A 423 6.93 6.09 -12.98
C ASP A 423 7.80 7.12 -13.74
N GLY A 424 8.72 6.60 -14.56
CA GLY A 424 9.68 7.39 -15.33
C GLY A 424 9.23 7.72 -16.76
N TRP A 425 8.04 7.26 -17.19
CA TRP A 425 7.50 7.65 -18.49
C TRP A 425 6.94 9.08 -18.40
N VAL A 426 7.17 9.85 -19.46
CA VAL A 426 6.68 11.22 -19.54
C VAL A 426 5.15 11.26 -19.49
N ASN A 427 4.62 12.39 -19.04
CA ASN A 427 3.18 12.60 -18.98
C ASN A 427 2.49 12.37 -20.32
N THR A 428 1.21 12.04 -20.30
CA THR A 428 0.39 11.95 -21.51
C THR A 428 -1.01 12.50 -21.24
N ARG A 429 -1.85 12.57 -22.27
CA ARG A 429 -3.26 12.97 -22.08
C ARG A 429 -4.06 11.82 -21.47
N ALA A 430 -5.02 12.17 -20.62
CA ALA A 430 -5.98 11.26 -19.99
C ALA A 430 -7.14 10.83 -20.90
N ILE A 431 -6.97 10.91 -22.23
CA ILE A 431 -8.05 10.63 -23.17
C ILE A 431 -7.58 9.90 -24.43
N TRP A 432 -8.36 8.90 -24.84
CA TRP A 432 -8.29 8.23 -26.13
C TRP A 432 -9.72 7.87 -26.56
N ASN A 433 -10.36 8.73 -27.35
CA ASN A 433 -11.81 8.70 -27.50
C ASN A 433 -12.32 7.81 -28.64
N GLN A 434 -11.47 7.42 -29.60
CA GLN A 434 -11.88 6.61 -30.74
C GLN A 434 -10.71 5.83 -31.35
N HIS A 435 -10.97 4.85 -32.21
CA HIS A 435 -9.91 4.04 -32.84
C HIS A 435 -9.00 4.88 -33.74
N ALA A 436 -9.58 5.67 -34.65
CA ALA A 436 -8.87 6.62 -35.51
C ALA A 436 -8.53 7.91 -34.74
N TYR A 437 -7.69 7.79 -33.72
CA TYR A 437 -7.33 8.88 -32.81
C TYR A 437 -6.27 9.81 -33.39
N SER A 438 -6.49 11.11 -33.20
CA SER A 438 -5.51 12.18 -33.38
C SER A 438 -5.71 13.19 -32.26
N VAL A 439 -4.64 13.65 -31.62
CA VAL A 439 -4.73 14.51 -30.42
C VAL A 439 -5.71 15.68 -30.58
N THR A 440 -5.76 16.30 -31.74
CA THR A 440 -6.63 17.47 -31.98
C THR A 440 -8.13 17.16 -32.17
N ASN A 441 -8.55 15.90 -32.28
CA ASN A 441 -9.96 15.54 -32.57
C ASN A 441 -10.90 15.57 -31.35
N VAL A 442 -10.35 15.66 -30.13
CA VAL A 442 -11.11 15.62 -28.88
C VAL A 442 -10.41 16.47 -27.81
N ASN A 443 -11.18 17.18 -26.98
CA ASN A 443 -10.66 17.90 -25.82
C ASN A 443 -10.51 16.97 -24.60
N ASP A 444 -9.74 17.37 -23.59
CA ASP A 444 -9.49 16.54 -22.38
C ASP A 444 -10.78 16.25 -21.58
N ASP A 445 -11.82 17.08 -21.73
CA ASP A 445 -13.13 16.90 -21.10
C ASP A 445 -14.11 16.03 -21.93
N GLY A 446 -13.64 15.43 -23.03
CA GLY A 446 -14.46 14.60 -23.91
C GLY A 446 -15.32 15.37 -24.91
N THR A 447 -15.30 16.71 -24.89
CA THR A 447 -16.01 17.51 -25.91
C THR A 447 -15.31 17.41 -27.27
N ILE A 448 -16.11 17.36 -28.34
CA ILE A 448 -15.61 17.37 -29.72
C ILE A 448 -15.43 18.82 -30.18
N PRO A 449 -14.22 19.24 -30.62
CA PRO A 449 -13.98 20.61 -31.05
C PRO A 449 -14.80 20.99 -32.30
N LEU A 450 -15.40 22.18 -32.26
CA LEU A 450 -16.09 22.81 -33.40
C LEU A 450 -15.19 22.97 -34.64
N HIS A 451 -13.94 23.36 -34.40
CA HIS A 451 -12.92 23.54 -35.41
C HIS A 451 -11.59 23.06 -34.82
N PRO A 452 -11.28 21.76 -34.92
CA PRO A 452 -10.03 21.23 -34.39
C PRO A 452 -8.83 21.91 -35.08
N ALA A 453 -7.74 22.10 -34.34
CA ALA A 453 -6.49 22.49 -34.97
C ALA A 453 -6.03 21.35 -35.89
N THR A 454 -5.42 21.65 -37.04
CA THR A 454 -4.86 20.63 -37.91
C THR A 454 -3.75 19.87 -37.19
N ASN A 455 -3.91 18.55 -37.00
CA ASN A 455 -3.01 17.73 -36.19
C ASN A 455 -1.55 17.87 -36.65
N TRP A 456 -1.26 17.62 -37.93
CA TRP A 456 0.10 17.65 -38.47
C TRP A 456 0.74 19.04 -38.56
N LEU A 457 -0.05 20.11 -38.48
CA LEU A 457 0.48 21.48 -38.39
C LEU A 457 0.69 21.94 -36.95
N THR A 458 0.21 21.16 -35.98
CA THR A 458 0.45 21.42 -34.57
C THR A 458 1.80 20.84 -34.18
N ALA A 459 2.63 21.65 -33.52
CA ALA A 459 4.01 21.27 -33.19
C ALA A 459 4.06 19.95 -32.39
N GLY A 460 4.83 18.98 -32.88
CA GLY A 460 4.97 17.65 -32.27
C GLY A 460 3.83 16.67 -32.58
N LEU A 461 2.82 17.07 -33.35
CA LEU A 461 1.61 16.27 -33.59
C LEU A 461 1.45 15.82 -35.06
N ASN A 462 2.54 15.74 -35.83
CA ASN A 462 2.52 15.06 -37.15
C ASN A 462 2.47 13.54 -36.97
N THR A 463 1.44 13.07 -36.28
CA THR A 463 1.26 11.71 -35.81
C THR A 463 -0.18 11.25 -36.00
N PHE A 464 -0.41 9.94 -36.00
CA PHE A 464 -1.74 9.33 -36.07
C PHE A 464 -1.76 8.01 -35.32
N ARG A 465 -2.77 7.80 -34.45
CA ARG A 465 -2.79 6.73 -33.42
C ARG A 465 -1.61 6.86 -32.44
N SER A 466 -1.36 8.08 -32.03
CA SER A 466 -0.34 8.45 -31.06
C SER A 466 -0.91 9.49 -30.11
N ASN A 467 -0.53 9.40 -28.84
CA ASN A 467 -0.88 10.41 -27.84
C ASN A 467 0.27 11.41 -27.65
N SER A 468 -0.03 12.56 -27.05
CA SER A 468 0.96 13.62 -26.82
C SER A 468 1.31 13.76 -25.34
N GLN A 469 2.39 14.48 -25.03
CA GLN A 469 2.82 14.76 -23.66
C GLN A 469 1.94 15.78 -22.90
N GLY A 470 0.63 15.54 -22.89
CA GLY A 470 -0.38 16.38 -22.27
C GLY A 470 -0.69 17.68 -23.05
N SER A 471 -1.34 18.63 -22.36
CA SER A 471 -1.77 19.93 -22.90
C SER A 471 -0.70 21.04 -22.80
N GLY A 472 0.52 20.69 -22.38
CA GLY A 472 1.65 21.62 -22.21
C GLY A 472 1.58 22.50 -20.94
N SER A 473 0.60 22.30 -20.06
CA SER A 473 0.54 22.95 -18.73
C SER A 473 1.58 22.39 -17.77
N THR A 474 1.91 21.11 -17.92
CA THR A 474 2.93 20.40 -17.15
C THR A 474 4.10 20.10 -18.09
N SER A 475 5.33 20.25 -17.59
CA SER A 475 6.51 19.85 -18.35
C SER A 475 6.48 18.34 -18.58
N PRO A 476 6.82 17.83 -19.77
CA PRO A 476 6.95 16.39 -20.00
C PRO A 476 7.97 15.71 -19.11
N PHE A 477 8.87 16.51 -18.55
CA PHE A 477 9.94 16.05 -17.67
C PHE A 477 9.65 16.34 -16.21
N ALA A 478 8.45 16.81 -15.86
CA ALA A 478 8.08 17.05 -14.47
C ALA A 478 8.23 15.76 -13.66
N ALA A 479 8.75 15.88 -12.44
CA ALA A 479 8.98 14.74 -11.56
C ALA A 479 8.46 15.03 -10.15
N ALA A 480 8.27 13.98 -9.35
CA ALA A 480 7.96 14.10 -7.93
C ALA A 480 9.21 14.51 -7.11
N ASP A 481 8.97 15.04 -5.91
CA ASP A 481 9.97 15.29 -4.85
C ASP A 481 9.32 14.97 -3.49
N LEU A 482 9.40 13.71 -3.10
CA LEU A 482 8.73 13.11 -1.96
C LEU A 482 9.58 13.29 -0.71
N VAL A 483 8.97 13.87 0.33
CA VAL A 483 9.64 14.10 1.60
C VAL A 483 8.79 13.56 2.74
N ALA A 484 9.34 12.62 3.50
CA ALA A 484 8.75 12.19 4.77
C ALA A 484 9.08 13.18 5.90
N SER A 485 8.09 13.47 6.73
CA SER A 485 8.19 14.38 7.88
C SER A 485 7.23 13.96 9.00
N GLU A 486 7.28 14.67 10.14
CA GLU A 486 6.35 14.48 11.26
C GLU A 486 6.21 13.02 11.74
N VAL A 487 7.34 12.29 11.74
CA VAL A 487 7.40 10.90 12.21
C VAL A 487 7.00 10.84 13.68
N SER A 488 6.04 9.99 14.00
CA SER A 488 5.54 9.79 15.36
C SER A 488 5.12 8.34 15.58
N GLY A 489 4.87 7.98 16.83
CA GLY A 489 4.33 6.68 17.19
C GLY A 489 3.42 6.79 18.40
N THR A 490 2.30 6.09 18.34
CA THR A 490 1.31 6.02 19.42
C THR A 490 1.12 4.57 19.81
N CYS A 491 1.15 4.26 21.09
CA CYS A 491 0.83 2.91 21.56
C CYS A 491 -0.64 2.82 21.99
N ASP A 492 -1.31 1.75 21.56
CA ASP A 492 -2.49 1.22 22.24
C ASP A 492 -2.07 0.13 23.26
N SER A 493 -2.12 0.49 24.55
CA SER A 493 -1.74 -0.40 25.65
C SER A 493 -2.65 -1.61 25.80
N SER A 494 -3.88 -1.56 25.27
CA SER A 494 -4.84 -2.67 25.35
C SER A 494 -4.51 -3.78 24.37
N THR A 495 -4.00 -3.41 23.18
CA THR A 495 -3.61 -4.34 22.12
C THR A 495 -2.10 -4.59 22.06
N GLN A 496 -1.32 -3.84 22.84
CA GLN A 496 0.16 -3.84 22.81
C GLN A 496 0.72 -3.58 21.40
N ARG A 497 0.01 -2.75 20.63
CA ARG A 497 0.44 -2.31 19.30
C ARG A 497 0.87 -0.86 19.30
N VAL A 498 1.93 -0.57 18.56
CA VAL A 498 2.36 0.79 18.25
C VAL A 498 1.96 1.11 16.83
N THR A 499 1.21 2.19 16.64
CA THR A 499 0.94 2.76 15.33
C THR A 499 1.97 3.84 15.07
N LEU A 500 2.88 3.58 14.14
CA LEU A 500 3.78 4.57 13.58
C LEU A 500 3.02 5.42 12.56
N THR A 501 3.38 6.69 12.47
CA THR A 501 2.76 7.63 11.56
C THR A 501 3.82 8.55 10.98
N ALA A 502 3.72 8.88 9.70
CA ALA A 502 4.54 9.88 9.05
C ALA A 502 3.69 10.65 8.04
N ARG A 503 4.07 11.91 7.81
CA ARG A 503 3.50 12.71 6.73
C ARG A 503 4.43 12.67 5.53
N VAL A 504 3.92 12.24 4.39
CA VAL A 504 4.61 12.33 3.10
C VAL A 504 4.09 13.55 2.38
N ARG A 505 4.99 14.38 1.86
CA ARG A 505 4.65 15.54 1.05
C ARG A 505 5.35 15.44 -0.28
N ASN A 506 4.61 15.65 -1.36
CA ASN A 506 5.19 15.86 -2.69
C ASN A 506 5.49 17.36 -2.87
N GLN A 507 6.76 17.71 -3.02
CA GLN A 507 7.28 19.05 -3.28
C GLN A 507 7.64 19.26 -4.76
N GLY A 508 7.44 18.22 -5.58
CA GLY A 508 7.76 18.21 -6.99
C GLY A 508 6.66 18.82 -7.84
N ASP A 509 6.85 18.70 -9.16
CA ASP A 509 5.97 19.27 -10.17
C ASP A 509 5.10 18.21 -10.87
N ALA A 510 5.36 16.92 -10.66
CA ALA A 510 4.49 15.81 -11.08
C ALA A 510 3.85 15.10 -9.86
N ALA A 511 2.76 14.36 -10.07
CA ALA A 511 2.20 13.50 -9.04
C ALA A 511 3.11 12.28 -8.80
N ALA A 512 2.87 11.58 -7.69
CA ALA A 512 3.40 10.24 -7.49
C ALA A 512 2.22 9.25 -7.49
N SER A 513 2.37 8.11 -8.14
CA SER A 513 1.29 7.16 -8.41
C SER A 513 0.69 6.59 -7.12
N ALA A 514 -0.52 6.03 -7.23
CA ALA A 514 -1.18 5.32 -6.14
C ALA A 514 -0.29 4.20 -5.53
N GLY A 515 -0.55 3.83 -4.28
CA GLY A 515 0.20 2.80 -3.57
C GLY A 515 1.65 3.16 -3.19
N LEU A 516 2.00 4.44 -3.07
CA LEU A 516 3.38 4.91 -2.78
C LEU A 516 3.94 4.30 -1.50
N PRO A 517 5.04 3.51 -1.56
CA PRO A 517 5.59 2.83 -0.40
C PRO A 517 6.32 3.79 0.54
N VAL A 518 6.18 3.56 1.85
CA VAL A 518 6.87 4.31 2.90
C VAL A 518 7.44 3.32 3.90
N ALA A 519 8.75 3.12 3.86
CA ALA A 519 9.45 2.24 4.77
C ALA A 519 9.79 2.93 6.09
N PHE A 520 9.43 2.29 7.19
CA PHE A 520 9.79 2.71 8.54
C PHE A 520 10.99 1.89 9.04
N TYR A 521 12.02 2.58 9.56
CA TYR A 521 13.22 1.96 10.09
C TYR A 521 13.50 2.39 11.53
N ARG A 522 14.02 1.47 12.34
CA ARG A 522 14.70 1.78 13.60
C ARG A 522 16.17 2.07 13.32
N GLY A 523 16.57 3.32 13.49
CA GLY A 523 17.86 3.84 13.06
C GLY A 523 17.88 4.22 11.57
N ASN A 524 18.91 4.94 11.14
CA ASN A 524 19.02 5.41 9.76
C ASN A 524 19.23 4.22 8.80
N SER A 525 18.36 4.08 7.79
CA SER A 525 18.43 3.04 6.76
C SER A 525 19.77 3.04 6.02
N ALA A 526 20.29 4.21 5.65
CA ALA A 526 21.58 4.37 4.96
C ALA A 526 22.79 3.92 5.80
N SER A 527 22.62 3.68 7.10
CA SER A 527 23.66 3.20 8.02
C SER A 527 23.34 1.82 8.63
N GLY A 528 22.47 1.04 7.99
CA GLY A 528 22.11 -0.31 8.44
C GLY A 528 20.98 -0.36 9.49
N GLY A 529 20.06 0.62 9.44
CA GLY A 529 18.84 0.62 10.25
C GLY A 529 18.00 -0.65 10.06
N THR A 530 17.26 -1.05 11.09
CA THR A 530 16.39 -2.23 11.03
C THR A 530 15.02 -1.86 10.47
N LEU A 531 14.58 -2.50 9.39
CA LEU A 531 13.22 -2.30 8.85
C LEU A 531 12.17 -2.73 9.90
N LEU A 532 11.22 -1.85 10.17
CA LEU A 532 10.05 -2.09 11.04
C LEU A 532 8.84 -2.54 10.22
N GLY A 533 8.71 -2.02 8.99
CA GLY A 533 7.70 -2.41 8.01
C GLY A 533 7.55 -1.33 6.93
N VAL A 534 6.67 -1.60 5.96
CA VAL A 534 6.33 -0.70 4.86
C VAL A 534 4.82 -0.48 4.92
N ALA A 535 4.40 0.77 4.79
CA ALA A 535 3.00 1.17 4.61
C ALA A 535 2.88 1.98 3.31
N HIS A 536 1.68 2.21 2.81
CA HIS A 536 1.49 2.85 1.51
C HIS A 536 0.61 4.10 1.62
N VAL A 537 0.83 5.07 0.75
CA VAL A 537 -0.17 6.10 0.41
C VAL A 537 -1.02 5.51 -0.70
N GLU A 538 -2.27 5.17 -0.39
CA GLU A 538 -3.10 4.38 -1.30
C GLU A 538 -3.52 5.15 -2.56
N ALA A 539 -3.77 6.46 -2.46
CA ALA A 539 -4.17 7.30 -3.59
C ALA A 539 -2.99 8.03 -4.23
N VAL A 540 -3.16 8.47 -5.48
CA VAL A 540 -2.24 9.38 -6.18
C VAL A 540 -1.92 10.60 -5.30
N LEU A 541 -0.64 10.94 -5.16
CA LEU A 541 -0.16 12.09 -4.41
C LEU A 541 0.24 13.22 -5.35
N ALA A 542 -0.74 14.05 -5.71
CA ALA A 542 -0.57 15.20 -6.59
C ALA A 542 0.57 16.15 -6.16
N ALA A 543 1.12 16.88 -7.13
CA ALA A 543 2.14 17.91 -6.89
C ALA A 543 1.69 18.91 -5.81
N GLY A 544 2.55 19.13 -4.81
CA GLY A 544 2.28 20.02 -3.68
C GLY A 544 1.39 19.43 -2.57
N ALA A 545 0.77 18.27 -2.78
CA ALA A 545 -0.11 17.61 -1.81
C ALA A 545 0.66 16.88 -0.69
N GLU A 546 -0.06 16.51 0.37
CA GLU A 546 0.47 15.73 1.48
C GLU A 546 -0.50 14.63 1.91
N ALA A 547 0.04 13.49 2.33
CA ALA A 547 -0.71 12.36 2.84
C ALA A 547 -0.10 11.84 4.14
N TRP A 548 -0.95 11.28 5.00
CA TRP A 548 -0.52 10.60 6.21
C TRP A 548 -0.51 9.10 5.97
N VAL A 549 0.61 8.47 6.31
CA VAL A 549 0.75 7.01 6.27
C VAL A 549 0.87 6.47 7.69
N THR A 550 0.25 5.31 7.94
CA THR A 550 0.29 4.65 9.24
C THR A 550 0.75 3.20 9.12
N LEU A 551 1.65 2.78 10.02
CA LEU A 551 2.13 1.41 10.10
C LEU A 551 1.91 0.85 11.51
N PRO A 552 0.99 -0.10 11.71
CA PRO A 552 0.86 -0.82 12.98
C PRO A 552 1.99 -1.85 13.11
N ILE A 553 2.69 -1.84 14.24
CA ILE A 553 3.71 -2.82 14.63
C ILE A 553 3.45 -3.35 16.03
N ASP A 554 4.02 -4.52 16.34
CA ASP A 554 4.06 -5.01 17.71
C ASP A 554 4.98 -4.13 18.57
N ALA A 555 4.62 -3.94 19.84
CA ALA A 555 5.44 -3.16 20.76
C ALA A 555 6.84 -3.77 20.93
N ILE A 556 7.86 -2.93 20.82
CA ILE A 556 9.27 -3.30 20.99
C ILE A 556 9.75 -2.74 22.33
N SER A 557 10.27 -3.61 23.18
CA SER A 557 10.81 -3.20 24.48
C SER A 557 12.11 -2.39 24.33
N GLY A 558 12.26 -1.36 25.17
CA GLY A 558 13.38 -0.43 25.14
C GLY A 558 13.06 0.89 24.40
N GLY A 559 14.06 1.75 24.28
CA GLY A 559 13.92 3.08 23.67
C GLY A 559 13.61 4.20 24.67
N PRO A 560 13.52 5.46 24.22
CA PRO A 560 13.10 5.88 22.87
C PRO A 560 14.13 5.59 21.77
N TYR A 561 13.64 5.26 20.57
CA TYR A 561 14.44 4.98 19.39
C TYR A 561 14.32 6.12 18.39
N THR A 562 15.38 6.39 17.62
CA THR A 562 15.22 7.21 16.41
C THR A 562 14.55 6.36 15.34
N VAL A 563 13.33 6.71 14.97
CA VAL A 563 12.58 6.08 13.88
C VAL A 563 12.68 6.96 12.65
N PHE A 564 13.03 6.36 11.53
CA PHE A 564 13.01 6.99 10.21
C PHE A 564 11.78 6.52 9.46
N ALA A 565 11.15 7.44 8.72
CA ALA A 565 10.25 7.12 7.63
C ALA A 565 10.93 7.59 6.34
N VAL A 566 10.96 6.74 5.33
CA VAL A 566 11.56 7.03 4.02
C VAL A 566 10.46 6.90 3.00
N ALA A 567 10.05 8.02 2.41
CA ALA A 567 9.10 8.02 1.31
C ALA A 567 9.70 7.28 0.10
N ASP A 568 8.83 6.65 -0.66
CA ASP A 568 9.16 5.88 -1.86
C ASP A 568 10.03 4.61 -1.66
N ALA A 569 10.31 4.23 -0.40
CA ALA A 569 11.16 3.08 -0.12
C ALA A 569 10.38 1.78 0.07
N ASN A 570 10.74 0.75 -0.70
CA ASN A 570 10.14 -0.61 -0.64
C ASN A 570 10.68 -1.50 0.50
N GLY A 571 11.52 -0.95 1.39
CA GLY A 571 12.12 -1.70 2.50
C GLY A 571 13.32 -2.57 2.14
N ASN A 572 13.54 -2.86 0.86
CA ASN A 572 14.67 -3.64 0.31
C ASN A 572 15.86 -2.78 -0.16
N GLY A 573 15.76 -1.45 -0.04
CA GLY A 573 16.77 -0.50 -0.50
C GLY A 573 16.56 -0.01 -1.94
N GLU A 574 15.43 -0.34 -2.56
CA GLU A 574 14.97 0.22 -3.84
C GLU A 574 13.94 1.34 -3.58
N SER A 575 14.08 2.43 -4.35
CA SER A 575 13.08 3.48 -4.56
C SER A 575 12.10 3.04 -5.67
N ARG A 576 10.82 3.42 -5.59
CA ARG A 576 9.85 3.22 -6.67
C ARG A 576 9.90 4.43 -7.61
N GLU A 577 9.43 5.60 -7.22
CA GLU A 577 9.43 6.84 -8.01
C GLU A 577 10.81 7.29 -8.50
N LEU A 578 10.84 7.83 -9.72
CA LEU A 578 11.95 8.64 -10.21
C LEU A 578 11.76 10.10 -9.79
N GLU A 579 12.62 10.59 -8.90
CA GLU A 579 12.46 11.92 -8.32
C GLU A 579 13.50 12.92 -8.82
N CYS A 580 13.15 14.21 -8.79
CA CYS A 580 14.15 15.26 -9.06
C CYS A 580 15.14 15.41 -7.90
N ARG A 581 14.86 14.83 -6.72
CA ARG A 581 15.79 14.77 -5.58
C ARG A 581 15.59 13.47 -4.79
N GLU A 582 16.49 12.53 -5.00
CA GLU A 582 16.47 11.22 -4.34
C GLU A 582 17.05 11.23 -2.90
N ASP A 583 17.64 12.36 -2.45
CA ASP A 583 18.42 12.42 -1.22
C ASP A 583 17.68 13.06 -0.02
N ASN A 584 16.42 13.45 -0.18
CA ASN A 584 15.60 14.10 0.85
C ASN A 584 14.31 13.36 1.24
N ASN A 585 14.16 12.08 0.87
CA ASN A 585 12.96 11.28 1.14
C ASN A 585 12.75 10.95 2.62
N ALA A 586 13.78 11.10 3.45
CA ALA A 586 13.81 10.60 4.81
C ALA A 586 13.49 11.67 5.88
N GLY A 587 12.49 11.39 6.71
CA GLY A 587 12.20 12.10 7.96
C GLY A 587 12.51 11.23 9.17
N SER A 588 12.80 11.82 10.33
CA SER A 588 12.98 11.04 11.56
C SER A 588 12.56 11.75 12.82
N ALA A 589 12.23 10.97 13.85
CA ALA A 589 11.93 11.44 15.19
C ALA A 589 12.34 10.43 16.26
N SER A 590 12.47 10.90 17.51
CA SER A 590 12.61 10.01 18.66
C SER A 590 11.23 9.50 19.08
N VAL A 591 10.98 8.19 18.94
CA VAL A 591 9.69 7.55 19.18
C VAL A 591 9.83 6.43 20.21
N SER A 592 8.91 6.36 21.17
CA SER A 592 8.77 5.17 22.02
C SER A 592 8.07 4.09 21.22
N LEU A 593 8.77 2.99 20.97
CA LEU A 593 8.19 1.79 20.38
C LEU A 593 7.61 0.85 21.44
N SER A 594 7.61 1.27 22.71
CA SER A 594 7.06 0.51 23.82
C SER A 594 5.71 1.05 24.24
N CYS A 595 4.87 0.14 24.71
CA CYS A 595 3.55 0.43 25.26
C CYS A 595 3.55 0.75 26.76
N ALA A 596 4.72 1.04 27.32
CA ALA A 596 4.83 1.46 28.71
C ALA A 596 4.08 2.80 28.91
N PRO A 597 3.38 2.99 30.05
CA PRO A 597 2.62 4.21 30.29
C PRO A 597 3.53 5.45 30.20
N ALA A 598 3.22 6.34 29.28
CA ALA A 598 3.83 7.67 29.21
C ALA A 598 3.24 8.56 30.31
N GLY A 599 3.92 8.62 31.46
CA GLY A 599 3.59 9.50 32.58
C GLY A 599 3.99 8.88 33.91
N GLY A 600 4.83 9.57 34.69
CA GLY A 600 5.36 9.10 35.96
C GLY A 600 4.26 8.60 36.90
N SER A 601 4.14 7.28 37.02
CA SER A 601 3.45 6.64 38.13
C SER A 601 4.54 6.24 39.13
N CYS A 602 4.42 6.74 40.35
CA CYS A 602 5.25 6.27 41.44
C CYS A 602 4.83 4.84 41.77
N ILE A 603 5.78 3.97 42.08
CA ILE A 603 5.47 2.66 42.64
C ILE A 603 4.99 2.90 44.08
N GLU A 604 3.69 2.69 44.33
CA GLU A 604 3.11 2.78 45.67
C GLU A 604 3.36 1.49 46.45
N VAL A 605 4.22 1.54 47.46
CA VAL A 605 4.47 0.43 48.38
C VAL A 605 3.52 0.56 49.56
N ARG A 606 2.46 -0.25 49.57
CA ARG A 606 1.41 -0.31 50.62
C ARG A 606 1.28 -1.73 51.18
N LEU A 607 2.15 -2.06 52.13
CA LEU A 607 2.29 -3.40 52.73
C LEU A 607 2.18 -3.35 54.27
N ASN A 608 1.37 -2.44 54.79
CA ASN A 608 1.18 -2.20 56.23
C ASN A 608 -0.21 -2.63 56.75
N ASP A 609 -1.02 -3.25 55.90
CA ASP A 609 -2.41 -3.64 56.15
C ASP A 609 -2.54 -4.91 57.01
N TYR A 610 -1.61 -5.86 56.87
CA TYR A 610 -1.63 -7.13 57.60
C TYR A 610 -0.25 -7.56 58.10
N ASN A 611 -0.25 -8.29 59.22
CA ASN A 611 0.94 -8.99 59.72
C ASN A 611 1.14 -10.30 58.94
N LEU A 612 0.05 -10.93 58.48
CA LEU A 612 0.06 -12.09 57.58
C LEU A 612 -1.01 -11.94 56.51
N PHE A 613 -0.66 -12.09 55.23
CA PHE A 613 -1.59 -12.07 54.10
C PHE A 613 -1.29 -13.19 53.10
N LEU A 614 -2.22 -14.13 52.92
CA LEU A 614 -2.01 -15.33 52.10
C LEU A 614 -3.11 -15.57 51.07
N LEU A 615 -2.75 -16.12 49.91
CA LEU A 615 -3.72 -16.53 48.88
C LEU A 615 -4.34 -17.90 49.18
N GLY A 616 -3.48 -18.83 49.60
CA GLY A 616 -3.76 -20.22 49.91
C GLY A 616 -3.94 -20.45 51.41
N ASN A 617 -3.39 -21.54 51.94
CA ASN A 617 -3.65 -21.97 53.32
C ASN A 617 -2.64 -21.44 54.33
N TYR A 618 -3.07 -21.36 55.59
CA TYR A 618 -2.22 -21.22 56.77
C TYR A 618 -2.40 -22.43 57.68
N THR A 619 -1.35 -23.22 57.87
CA THR A 619 -1.38 -24.45 58.68
C THR A 619 -0.29 -24.45 59.74
N GLU A 620 -0.62 -25.01 60.92
CA GLU A 620 0.25 -25.04 62.11
C GLU A 620 0.54 -23.64 62.68
N GLY A 621 -0.38 -22.70 62.46
CA GLY A 621 -0.21 -21.33 62.91
C GLY A 621 -0.19 -21.17 64.42
N HIS A 622 0.61 -20.21 64.89
CA HIS A 622 0.85 -19.88 66.29
C HIS A 622 0.51 -18.39 66.53
N ASP A 623 1.29 -17.67 67.31
CA ASP A 623 1.08 -16.26 67.64
C ASP A 623 1.29 -15.29 66.46
N LEU A 624 0.31 -14.42 66.26
CA LEU A 624 0.34 -13.30 65.33
C LEU A 624 -0.09 -12.04 66.07
N VAL A 625 0.86 -11.21 66.49
CA VAL A 625 0.56 -10.02 67.29
C VAL A 625 -0.36 -9.05 66.53
N GLY A 626 -0.31 -9.01 65.19
CA GLY A 626 -1.17 -8.20 64.32
C GLY A 626 -2.32 -8.95 63.63
N LYS A 627 -2.82 -8.38 62.53
CA LYS A 627 -3.93 -8.96 61.74
C LYS A 627 -3.46 -10.04 60.78
N ALA A 628 -4.34 -11.00 60.49
CA ALA A 628 -4.11 -12.05 59.51
C ALA A 628 -5.28 -12.19 58.52
N ALA A 629 -4.98 -12.31 57.23
CA ALA A 629 -5.95 -12.62 56.18
C ALA A 629 -5.44 -13.74 55.27
N VAL A 630 -6.21 -14.79 55.11
CA VAL A 630 -5.81 -16.03 54.43
C VAL A 630 -6.93 -16.43 53.49
N GLY A 631 -6.68 -16.50 52.17
CA GLY A 631 -7.71 -16.81 51.17
C GLY A 631 -8.21 -18.25 51.23
N GLY A 632 -7.36 -19.19 51.67
CA GLY A 632 -7.69 -20.59 51.88
C GLY A 632 -8.10 -20.90 53.32
N ASN A 633 -7.71 -22.10 53.78
CA ASN A 633 -8.02 -22.61 55.10
C ASN A 633 -7.00 -22.13 56.15
N VAL A 634 -7.46 -21.88 57.37
CA VAL A 634 -6.64 -21.53 58.53
C VAL A 634 -6.75 -22.62 59.58
N THR A 635 -5.61 -23.12 60.07
CA THR A 635 -5.51 -24.03 61.22
C THR A 635 -4.46 -23.51 62.20
N MET A 636 -4.87 -23.22 63.43
CA MET A 636 -4.01 -22.67 64.48
C MET A 636 -4.25 -23.36 65.82
N THR A 637 -3.17 -23.57 66.59
CA THR A 637 -3.19 -24.07 67.97
C THR A 637 -2.24 -23.23 68.82
N ASP A 638 -2.56 -23.05 70.10
CA ASP A 638 -1.67 -22.36 71.05
C ASP A 638 -1.33 -20.94 70.57
N PHE A 639 -2.36 -20.16 70.22
CA PHE A 639 -2.21 -18.90 69.47
C PHE A 639 -2.83 -17.68 70.15
N ALA A 640 -2.30 -16.51 69.80
CA ALA A 640 -2.91 -15.20 70.00
C ALA A 640 -2.84 -14.38 68.70
N VAL A 641 -3.99 -14.10 68.07
CA VAL A 641 -4.07 -13.22 66.88
C VAL A 641 -4.55 -11.83 67.28
N GLY A 642 -3.82 -10.79 66.86
CA GLY A 642 -4.21 -9.39 67.04
C GLY A 642 -4.02 -8.84 68.45
N SER A 643 -3.25 -9.52 69.32
CA SER A 643 -3.04 -9.11 70.71
C SER A 643 -2.38 -7.75 70.87
N GLY A 644 -1.59 -7.31 69.88
CA GLY A 644 -0.94 -6.01 69.85
C GLY A 644 -1.71 -4.91 69.11
N LEU A 645 -2.91 -5.19 68.58
CA LEU A 645 -3.70 -4.17 67.86
C LEU A 645 -4.23 -3.11 68.84
N PRO A 646 -4.28 -1.82 68.43
CA PRO A 646 -4.82 -0.74 69.24
C PRO A 646 -6.33 -0.91 69.51
N GLY A 647 -6.81 -0.27 70.57
CA GLY A 647 -8.17 -0.45 71.12
C GLY A 647 -9.40 -0.08 70.24
N PRO A 648 -9.30 0.47 69.03
CA PRO A 648 -10.44 0.55 68.11
C PRO A 648 -10.31 -0.35 66.87
N ASP A 649 -9.20 -1.08 66.70
CA ASP A 649 -8.89 -1.80 65.47
C ASP A 649 -9.21 -3.30 65.55
N PHE A 650 -10.50 -3.63 65.60
CA PHE A 650 -10.97 -5.00 65.80
C PHE A 650 -11.58 -5.64 64.57
N SER A 651 -11.87 -4.90 63.50
CA SER A 651 -12.48 -5.49 62.30
C SER A 651 -11.44 -6.28 61.51
N ASN A 652 -11.85 -7.45 61.01
CA ASN A 652 -11.04 -8.34 60.16
C ASN A 652 -9.68 -8.69 60.79
N THR A 653 -9.64 -8.93 62.10
CA THR A 653 -8.42 -9.31 62.81
C THR A 653 -7.90 -10.67 62.36
N LEU A 654 -8.80 -11.63 62.12
CA LEU A 654 -8.48 -12.91 61.50
C LEU A 654 -9.49 -13.23 60.39
N VAL A 655 -9.04 -13.37 59.15
CA VAL A 655 -9.89 -13.72 58.01
C VAL A 655 -9.42 -15.03 57.39
N ALA A 656 -10.33 -15.99 57.23
CA ALA A 656 -10.16 -17.21 56.46
C ALA A 656 -11.18 -17.23 55.30
N GLY A 657 -10.74 -17.12 54.05
CA GLY A 657 -11.62 -17.26 52.88
C GLY A 657 -12.22 -18.67 52.77
N GLY A 658 -11.52 -19.68 53.30
CA GLY A 658 -11.98 -21.06 53.44
C GLY A 658 -12.42 -21.40 54.86
N ASN A 659 -12.01 -22.58 55.33
CA ASN A 659 -12.36 -23.10 56.66
C ASN A 659 -11.46 -22.49 57.74
N LEU A 660 -12.03 -22.22 58.92
CA LEU A 660 -11.34 -21.71 60.09
C LEU A 660 -11.37 -22.74 61.22
N THR A 661 -10.22 -23.31 61.56
CA THR A 661 -10.05 -24.32 62.62
C THR A 661 -9.11 -23.80 63.70
N LEU A 662 -9.58 -23.67 64.94
CA LEU A 662 -8.86 -23.05 66.04
C LEU A 662 -8.87 -23.94 67.29
N ALA A 663 -7.72 -24.03 67.98
CA ALA A 663 -7.60 -24.69 69.28
C ALA A 663 -6.72 -23.87 70.22
N HIS A 664 -6.97 -23.94 71.53
CA HIS A 664 -6.11 -23.37 72.57
C HIS A 664 -5.61 -21.94 72.30
N GLY A 665 -6.48 -20.92 72.21
CA GLY A 665 -6.01 -19.57 71.87
C GLY A 665 -7.02 -18.43 71.95
N ALA A 666 -6.61 -17.25 71.49
CA ALA A 666 -7.47 -16.06 71.47
C ALA A 666 -7.33 -15.24 70.20
N VAL A 667 -8.45 -14.77 69.65
CA VAL A 667 -8.48 -13.70 68.63
C VAL A 667 -8.89 -12.41 69.30
N TRP A 668 -7.99 -11.45 69.36
CA TRP A 668 -8.19 -10.15 70.00
C TRP A 668 -8.87 -9.16 69.03
N GLY A 669 -10.00 -9.58 68.46
CA GLY A 669 -10.82 -8.83 67.51
C GLY A 669 -11.79 -9.76 66.77
N ASP A 670 -12.32 -9.30 65.65
CA ASP A 670 -13.27 -10.07 64.83
C ASP A 670 -12.56 -11.15 64.01
N ALA A 671 -13.15 -12.34 64.01
CA ALA A 671 -12.79 -13.42 63.10
C ALA A 671 -13.88 -13.62 62.04
N VAL A 672 -13.45 -13.79 60.79
CA VAL A 672 -14.34 -13.99 59.65
C VAL A 672 -13.94 -15.25 58.89
N TYR A 673 -14.91 -16.09 58.53
CA TYR A 673 -14.66 -17.32 57.78
C TYR A 673 -15.61 -17.48 56.58
N GLY A 674 -15.14 -17.99 55.44
CA GLY A 674 -15.98 -18.24 54.26
C GLY A 674 -16.57 -19.65 54.20
N GLY A 675 -15.83 -20.65 54.70
CA GLY A 675 -16.18 -22.07 54.67
C GLY A 675 -16.89 -22.56 55.93
N THR A 676 -16.29 -23.55 56.60
CA THR A 676 -16.73 -24.08 57.91
C THR A 676 -15.90 -23.48 59.05
N TYR A 677 -16.52 -23.34 60.22
CA TYR A 677 -15.86 -22.89 61.45
C TYR A 677 -15.87 -24.00 62.49
N SER A 678 -14.71 -24.29 63.07
CA SER A 678 -14.53 -25.24 64.16
C SER A 678 -13.57 -24.66 65.19
N ALA A 679 -14.00 -24.55 66.44
CA ALA A 679 -13.15 -24.13 67.54
C ALA A 679 -13.41 -25.00 68.77
N ASP A 680 -12.36 -25.31 69.54
CA ASP A 680 -12.55 -25.96 70.84
C ASP A 680 -13.10 -24.97 71.90
N THR A 681 -13.44 -25.49 73.09
CA THR A 681 -14.03 -24.69 74.17
C THR A 681 -13.08 -23.68 74.82
N THR A 682 -11.79 -23.71 74.48
CA THR A 682 -10.76 -22.84 75.05
C THR A 682 -10.47 -21.61 74.18
N VAL A 683 -10.96 -21.59 72.93
CA VAL A 683 -10.82 -20.44 72.04
C VAL A 683 -11.69 -19.28 72.51
N SER A 684 -11.10 -18.09 72.62
CA SER A 684 -11.79 -16.88 73.08
C SER A 684 -11.68 -15.70 72.11
N TYR A 685 -12.65 -14.77 72.18
CA TYR A 685 -12.71 -13.54 71.39
C TYR A 685 -12.89 -12.33 72.32
N PRO A 686 -11.83 -11.89 73.04
CA PRO A 686 -11.98 -10.94 74.15
C PRO A 686 -12.62 -9.58 73.79
N ARG A 687 -12.47 -9.16 72.54
CA ARG A 687 -12.92 -7.84 72.04
C ARG A 687 -13.51 -7.88 70.63
N GLY A 688 -14.06 -9.02 70.23
CA GLY A 688 -14.67 -9.18 68.91
C GLY A 688 -15.58 -10.40 68.84
N THR A 689 -16.01 -10.73 67.63
CA THR A 689 -16.94 -11.82 67.37
C THR A 689 -16.46 -12.70 66.21
N VAL A 690 -17.00 -13.91 66.13
CA VAL A 690 -16.81 -14.78 64.97
C VAL A 690 -18.04 -14.74 64.07
N SER A 691 -17.84 -14.50 62.77
CA SER A 691 -18.92 -14.41 61.80
C SER A 691 -18.55 -15.04 60.46
N LYS A 692 -19.55 -15.44 59.68
CA LYS A 692 -19.34 -15.99 58.33
C LYS A 692 -19.34 -14.87 57.30
N GLY A 693 -18.35 -14.83 56.42
CA GLY A 693 -18.22 -13.83 55.36
C GLY A 693 -16.93 -13.94 54.54
N THR A 694 -16.83 -13.14 53.48
CA THR A 694 -15.66 -13.06 52.60
C THR A 694 -15.33 -11.59 52.30
N PRO A 695 -14.76 -10.84 53.27
CA PRO A 695 -14.63 -9.39 53.19
C PRO A 695 -13.47 -8.91 52.30
N ILE A 696 -12.67 -9.83 51.75
CA ILE A 696 -11.44 -9.53 51.01
C ILE A 696 -11.47 -10.27 49.67
N ASP A 697 -11.18 -9.56 48.58
CA ASP A 697 -10.88 -10.14 47.28
C ASP A 697 -9.39 -10.52 47.22
N PHE A 698 -9.08 -11.77 47.60
CA PHE A 698 -7.71 -12.27 47.62
C PHE A 698 -7.09 -12.37 46.23
N THR A 699 -7.88 -12.63 45.19
CA THR A 699 -7.39 -12.73 43.82
C THR A 699 -6.90 -11.36 43.35
N ALA A 700 -7.75 -10.34 43.46
CA ALA A 700 -7.38 -8.97 43.06
C ALA A 700 -6.19 -8.44 43.87
N ARG A 701 -6.16 -8.69 45.19
CA ARG A 701 -5.02 -8.28 46.03
C ARG A 701 -3.73 -8.99 45.64
N PHE A 702 -3.76 -10.28 45.28
CA PHE A 702 -2.56 -10.98 44.82
C PHE A 702 -2.08 -10.56 43.43
N GLU A 703 -2.97 -10.13 42.54
CA GLU A 703 -2.56 -9.49 41.28
C GLU A 703 -1.77 -8.20 41.54
N GLN A 704 -2.24 -7.37 42.48
CA GLN A 704 -1.52 -6.17 42.92
C GLN A 704 -0.17 -6.50 43.56
N LEU A 705 -0.12 -7.49 44.46
CA LEU A 705 1.13 -7.88 45.13
C LEU A 705 2.18 -8.43 44.16
N ARG A 706 1.76 -9.20 43.14
CA ARG A 706 2.65 -9.70 42.07
C ARG A 706 3.15 -8.57 41.18
N SER A 707 2.26 -7.66 40.81
CA SER A 707 2.61 -6.46 40.06
C SER A 707 3.63 -5.60 40.83
N LEU A 708 3.37 -5.33 42.11
CA LEU A 708 4.29 -4.60 42.99
C LEU A 708 5.65 -5.30 43.09
N SER A 709 5.68 -6.61 43.31
CA SER A 709 6.93 -7.40 43.37
C SER A 709 7.75 -7.26 42.08
N SER A 710 7.10 -7.33 40.92
CA SER A 710 7.74 -7.15 39.61
C SER A 710 8.21 -5.71 39.38
N GLN A 711 7.44 -4.71 39.82
CA GLN A 711 7.81 -3.29 39.70
C GLN A 711 9.03 -2.96 40.56
N LEU A 712 9.06 -3.47 41.80
CA LEU A 712 10.20 -3.35 42.72
C LEU A 712 11.46 -4.05 42.18
N ALA A 713 11.29 -5.19 41.52
CA ALA A 713 12.38 -5.91 40.85
C ALA A 713 12.97 -5.14 39.65
N GLY A 714 12.18 -4.28 39.02
CA GLY A 714 12.62 -3.43 37.91
C GLY A 714 13.33 -2.14 38.34
N LEU A 715 13.38 -1.83 39.64
CA LEU A 715 14.04 -0.62 40.13
C LEU A 715 15.57 -0.67 39.91
N PRO A 716 16.21 0.45 39.52
CA PRO A 716 17.66 0.51 39.40
C PRO A 716 18.37 0.22 40.72
N VAL A 717 19.31 -0.71 40.71
CA VAL A 717 20.17 -1.01 41.86
C VAL A 717 21.06 0.19 42.17
N ASN A 718 20.92 0.73 43.38
CA ASN A 718 21.73 1.84 43.89
C ASN A 718 22.42 1.52 45.24
N GLY A 719 22.17 0.32 45.79
CA GLY A 719 22.87 -0.23 46.94
C GLY A 719 23.98 -1.20 46.53
N THR A 720 24.88 -1.50 47.47
CA THR A 720 25.96 -2.47 47.26
C THR A 720 25.74 -3.73 48.08
N THR A 721 25.82 -4.89 47.45
CA THR A 721 25.75 -6.22 48.08
C THR A 721 27.13 -6.86 48.09
N SER A 722 27.60 -7.34 49.25
CA SER A 722 28.87 -8.06 49.35
C SER A 722 28.79 -9.28 50.28
N ARG A 723 29.37 -10.40 49.85
CA ARG A 723 29.50 -11.63 50.66
C ARG A 723 30.90 -11.72 51.24
N ARG A 724 31.02 -11.88 52.56
CA ARG A 724 32.27 -12.07 53.28
C ARG A 724 32.61 -13.55 53.37
N SER A 725 33.92 -13.86 53.40
CA SER A 725 34.44 -15.23 53.48
C SER A 725 34.00 -16.00 54.73
N TRP A 726 33.70 -15.31 55.83
CA TRP A 726 33.18 -15.90 57.08
C TRP A 726 31.64 -16.10 57.08
N GLY A 727 30.95 -15.78 55.99
CA GLY A 727 29.51 -16.01 55.82
C GLY A 727 28.61 -14.77 55.93
N GLY A 728 29.14 -13.59 56.22
CA GLY A 728 28.34 -12.36 56.29
C GLY A 728 27.86 -11.85 54.93
N VAL A 729 26.58 -11.51 54.82
CA VAL A 729 25.97 -10.80 53.68
C VAL A 729 25.79 -9.34 54.10
N MET A 730 26.51 -8.43 53.46
CA MET A 730 26.52 -7.00 53.81
C MET A 730 25.89 -6.18 52.70
N LEU A 731 24.81 -5.48 53.04
CA LEU A 731 24.09 -4.55 52.17
C LEU A 731 24.38 -3.13 52.65
N THR A 732 24.90 -2.28 51.78
CA THR A 732 25.18 -0.88 52.09
C THR A 732 24.53 0.04 51.07
N GLY A 733 23.56 0.81 51.54
CA GLY A 733 22.85 1.86 50.82
C GLY A 733 23.12 3.22 51.46
N THR A 734 23.04 4.28 50.67
CA THR A 734 23.32 5.66 51.11
C THR A 734 22.21 6.64 50.73
N SER A 735 21.19 6.18 49.99
CA SER A 735 20.07 7.00 49.56
C SER A 735 19.15 7.30 50.76
N PRO A 736 18.74 8.56 50.97
CA PRO A 736 17.78 8.91 52.01
C PRO A 736 16.36 8.40 51.70
N ASP A 737 16.07 8.06 50.44
CA ASP A 737 14.72 7.69 50.00
C ASP A 737 14.59 6.17 49.82
N VAL A 738 15.20 5.61 48.77
CA VAL A 738 15.14 4.17 48.44
C VAL A 738 16.52 3.62 48.12
N ASN A 739 16.85 2.47 48.73
CA ASN A 739 18.07 1.70 48.57
C ASN A 739 17.70 0.31 48.01
N VAL A 740 18.04 0.06 46.75
CA VAL A 740 17.68 -1.16 46.02
C VAL A 740 18.91 -2.07 45.95
N PHE A 741 18.72 -3.34 46.34
CA PHE A 741 19.74 -4.38 46.33
C PHE A 741 19.23 -5.59 45.55
N ASP A 742 19.96 -5.99 44.50
CA ASP A 742 19.73 -7.27 43.84
C ASP A 742 20.70 -8.34 44.37
N MET A 743 20.17 -9.54 44.61
CA MET A 743 20.98 -10.69 44.99
C MET A 743 20.31 -12.03 44.63
N PRO A 744 21.08 -13.08 44.29
CA PRO A 744 20.51 -14.41 44.16
C PRO A 744 20.19 -15.00 45.54
N ALA A 745 19.12 -15.78 45.67
CA ALA A 745 18.72 -16.48 46.89
C ALA A 745 19.83 -17.40 47.42
N SER A 746 20.69 -17.92 46.53
CA SER A 746 21.86 -18.71 46.89
C SER A 746 22.89 -17.95 47.73
N ILE A 747 22.85 -16.61 47.75
CA ILE A 747 23.72 -15.79 48.60
C ILE A 747 23.47 -16.03 50.09
N PHE A 748 22.35 -16.64 50.49
CA PHE A 748 22.04 -16.94 51.89
C PHE A 748 22.51 -18.34 52.32
N ALA A 749 22.99 -19.17 51.39
CA ALA A 749 23.55 -20.48 51.72
C ALA A 749 24.75 -20.31 52.66
N GLY A 750 24.69 -20.95 53.83
CA GLY A 750 25.72 -20.84 54.88
C GLY A 750 25.98 -19.41 55.37
N ALA A 751 24.99 -18.52 55.26
CA ALA A 751 25.10 -17.18 55.83
C ALA A 751 25.20 -17.26 57.36
N THR A 752 25.94 -16.32 57.95
CA THR A 752 26.10 -16.20 59.42
C THR A 752 25.57 -14.86 59.96
N LEU A 753 25.45 -13.85 59.09
CA LEU A 753 24.88 -12.54 59.39
C LEU A 753 24.31 -11.92 58.10
N LEU A 754 23.12 -11.32 58.17
CA LEU A 754 22.67 -10.30 57.21
C LEU A 754 22.78 -8.91 57.87
N SER A 755 23.65 -8.07 57.33
CA SER A 755 23.84 -6.70 57.79
C SER A 755 23.29 -5.72 56.76
N ILE A 756 22.37 -4.83 57.18
CA ILE A 756 21.82 -3.77 56.33
C ILE A 756 22.24 -2.42 56.89
N THR A 757 22.95 -1.64 56.08
CA THR A 757 23.34 -0.27 56.39
C THR A 757 22.59 0.66 55.46
N ALA A 758 21.68 1.48 55.97
CA ALA A 758 20.95 2.48 55.22
C ALA A 758 20.48 3.64 56.12
N PRO A 759 20.22 4.84 55.57
CA PRO A 759 19.74 5.99 56.34
C PRO A 759 18.42 5.73 57.07
N GLU A 760 18.23 6.40 58.21
CA GLU A 760 16.94 6.45 58.92
C GLU A 760 15.83 6.96 58.01
N GLY A 761 14.66 6.32 58.06
CA GLY A 761 13.49 6.71 57.26
C GLY A 761 13.49 6.23 55.80
N SER A 762 14.62 5.73 55.28
CA SER A 762 14.71 5.17 53.92
C SER A 762 14.08 3.77 53.80
N LEU A 763 13.75 3.37 52.57
CA LEU A 763 13.33 2.02 52.21
C LEU A 763 14.50 1.21 51.64
N ALA A 764 14.83 0.07 52.24
CA ALA A 764 15.72 -0.94 51.68
C ALA A 764 14.90 -2.04 50.99
N VAL A 765 14.97 -2.09 49.66
CA VAL A 765 14.33 -3.13 48.83
C VAL A 765 15.38 -4.20 48.51
N LEU A 766 15.20 -5.40 49.06
CA LEU A 766 16.06 -6.55 48.81
C LEU A 766 15.36 -7.44 47.79
N ASN A 767 15.70 -7.26 46.52
CA ASN A 767 15.23 -8.11 45.43
C ASN A 767 16.04 -9.41 45.43
N ILE A 768 15.40 -10.49 45.85
CA ILE A 768 15.98 -11.82 46.00
C ILE A 768 15.49 -12.71 44.86
N HIS A 769 16.42 -13.08 44.00
CA HIS A 769 16.14 -13.83 42.76
C HIS A 769 16.42 -15.33 42.93
N GLY A 770 15.56 -16.18 42.38
CA GLY A 770 15.67 -17.63 42.40
C GLY A 770 14.35 -18.31 42.77
N THR A 771 14.08 -19.46 42.14
CA THR A 771 12.83 -20.22 42.32
C THR A 771 12.64 -20.80 43.73
N SER A 772 13.71 -20.89 44.52
CA SER A 772 13.71 -21.38 45.90
C SER A 772 14.68 -20.58 46.77
N ALA A 773 14.27 -20.24 47.99
CA ALA A 773 15.12 -19.59 48.98
C ALA A 773 15.14 -20.35 50.32
N TYR A 774 16.30 -20.33 51.00
CA TYR A 774 16.52 -21.03 52.26
C TYR A 774 17.23 -20.13 53.28
N PHE A 775 16.63 -19.98 54.46
CA PHE A 775 17.12 -19.17 55.57
C PHE A 775 17.20 -20.03 56.83
N ASN A 776 18.39 -20.16 57.42
CA ASN A 776 18.59 -21.04 58.57
C ASN A 776 19.59 -20.46 59.57
N ALA A 777 19.10 -20.15 60.77
CA ALA A 777 19.88 -19.90 61.98
C ALA A 777 21.06 -18.89 61.83
N PHE A 778 20.82 -17.73 61.22
CA PHE A 778 21.81 -16.65 61.14
C PHE A 778 21.28 -15.30 61.63
N GLY A 779 22.20 -14.41 62.05
CA GLY A 779 21.84 -13.16 62.72
C GLY A 779 21.48 -12.00 61.79
N HIS A 780 20.94 -10.93 62.38
CA HIS A 780 20.68 -9.64 61.72
C HIS A 780 21.46 -8.51 62.39
N SER A 781 21.83 -7.50 61.61
CA SER A 781 22.36 -6.26 62.13
C SER A 781 21.91 -5.08 61.26
N PHE A 782 21.47 -3.99 61.89
CA PHE A 782 21.18 -2.74 61.21
C PHE A 782 22.14 -1.64 61.65
N SER A 783 22.53 -0.78 60.71
CA SER A 783 23.29 0.43 60.99
C SER A 783 22.92 1.56 60.03
N GLY A 784 23.35 2.79 60.31
CA GLY A 784 22.95 3.97 59.51
C GLY A 784 21.58 4.58 59.88
N GLY A 785 20.85 3.95 60.80
CA GLY A 785 19.58 4.46 61.34
C GLY A 785 18.32 3.72 60.83
N ILE A 786 18.45 2.85 59.82
CA ILE A 786 17.35 1.99 59.37
C ILE A 786 16.90 1.01 60.47
N ASN A 787 15.61 0.68 60.46
CA ASN A 787 14.98 -0.33 61.32
C ASN A 787 14.04 -1.23 60.50
N GLN A 788 13.37 -2.19 61.16
CA GLN A 788 12.50 -3.19 60.52
C GLN A 788 11.40 -2.57 59.64
N ARG A 789 10.93 -1.36 59.97
CA ARG A 789 9.85 -0.67 59.23
C ARG A 789 10.31 -0.08 57.90
N GLY A 790 11.61 -0.12 57.61
CA GLY A 790 12.19 0.32 56.33
C GLY A 790 12.79 -0.82 55.51
N VAL A 791 12.57 -2.10 55.86
CA VAL A 791 13.18 -3.24 55.14
C VAL A 791 12.10 -4.08 54.46
N LEU A 792 12.25 -4.27 53.15
CA LEU A 792 11.38 -5.10 52.32
C LEU A 792 12.18 -6.21 51.63
N PHE A 793 11.93 -7.45 52.03
CA PHE A 793 12.42 -8.66 51.35
C PHE A 793 11.47 -8.99 50.20
N ASN A 794 11.87 -8.67 48.98
CA ASN A 794 11.10 -8.95 47.77
C ASN A 794 11.62 -10.23 47.10
N PHE A 795 10.94 -11.35 47.32
CA PHE A 795 11.20 -12.61 46.62
C PHE A 795 10.47 -12.60 45.29
N VAL A 796 11.18 -12.25 44.23
CA VAL A 796 10.60 -11.84 42.94
C VAL A 796 9.84 -12.99 42.27
N GLU A 797 10.48 -14.15 42.14
CA GLU A 797 9.94 -15.31 41.44
C GLU A 797 9.97 -16.61 42.26
N ALA A 798 10.30 -16.51 43.56
CA ALA A 798 10.39 -17.68 44.42
C ALA A 798 9.03 -18.41 44.51
N THR A 799 9.03 -19.69 44.19
CA THR A 799 7.88 -20.58 44.36
C THR A 799 7.93 -21.32 45.69
N THR A 800 9.11 -21.35 46.33
CA THR A 800 9.32 -21.96 47.65
C THR A 800 10.22 -21.07 48.51
N LEU A 801 9.82 -20.85 49.77
CA LEU A 801 10.63 -20.16 50.77
C LEU A 801 10.65 -21.01 52.04
N ASN A 802 11.83 -21.45 52.44
CA ASN A 802 12.01 -22.27 53.63
C ASN A 802 12.83 -21.49 54.65
N ALA A 803 12.28 -21.27 55.84
CA ALA A 803 12.95 -20.59 56.95
C ALA A 803 12.86 -21.43 58.22
N GLN A 804 13.98 -21.57 58.93
CA GLN A 804 14.05 -22.29 60.20
C GLN A 804 14.99 -21.60 61.18
N GLY A 805 14.57 -21.43 62.44
CA GLY A 805 15.46 -20.83 63.44
C GLY A 805 15.85 -19.38 63.12
N TYR A 806 15.05 -18.68 62.31
CA TYR A 806 15.42 -17.40 61.69
C TYR A 806 14.37 -16.32 61.94
N GLY A 807 14.80 -15.07 62.05
CA GLY A 807 13.93 -13.92 62.30
C GLY A 807 13.98 -12.91 61.17
N PHE A 808 12.96 -12.82 60.31
CA PHE A 808 12.90 -11.76 59.29
C PHE A 808 12.66 -10.40 59.95
N TRP A 809 13.70 -9.57 60.02
CA TRP A 809 13.58 -8.20 60.51
C TRP A 809 13.14 -7.27 59.37
N GLY A 810 11.84 -7.26 59.07
CA GLY A 810 11.25 -6.50 57.98
C GLY A 810 10.04 -7.19 57.36
N THR A 811 9.47 -6.56 56.33
CA THR A 811 8.33 -7.10 55.58
C THR A 811 8.79 -8.04 54.47
N VAL A 812 8.11 -9.17 54.32
CA VAL A 812 8.38 -10.20 53.31
C VAL A 812 7.28 -10.16 52.26
N LEU A 813 7.65 -9.91 51.00
CA LEU A 813 6.81 -10.00 49.82
C LEU A 813 7.28 -11.19 48.98
N ALA A 814 6.52 -12.28 49.01
CA ALA A 814 6.81 -13.54 48.30
C ALA A 814 5.53 -14.08 47.62
N PRO A 815 4.91 -13.32 46.69
CA PRO A 815 3.53 -13.55 46.26
C PRO A 815 3.31 -14.84 45.44
N HIS A 816 4.40 -15.51 45.07
CA HIS A 816 4.40 -16.80 44.37
C HIS A 816 4.77 -17.99 45.28
N ALA A 817 5.28 -17.74 46.47
CA ALA A 817 5.95 -18.75 47.29
C ALA A 817 4.99 -19.48 48.23
N ASP A 818 5.05 -20.81 48.21
CA ASP A 818 4.62 -21.63 49.34
C ASP A 818 5.72 -21.58 50.41
N VAL A 819 5.39 -21.03 51.59
CA VAL A 819 6.35 -20.75 52.67
C VAL A 819 6.28 -21.86 53.73
N THR A 820 7.44 -22.38 54.12
CA THR A 820 7.61 -23.25 55.29
C THR A 820 8.44 -22.50 56.32
N PHE A 821 7.87 -22.19 57.50
CA PHE A 821 8.56 -21.37 58.50
C PHE A 821 8.39 -21.91 59.92
N PHE A 822 9.46 -22.49 60.47
CA PHE A 822 9.48 -23.09 61.80
C PHE A 822 10.49 -22.44 62.75
N GLU A 823 10.16 -22.42 64.05
CA GLU A 823 11.09 -21.99 65.11
C GLU A 823 11.69 -20.59 64.86
N GLY A 824 10.88 -19.66 64.34
CA GLY A 824 11.35 -18.35 63.91
C GLY A 824 10.32 -17.25 64.10
N SER A 825 10.60 -16.07 63.55
CA SER A 825 9.67 -14.94 63.59
C SER A 825 9.80 -14.02 62.38
N TRP A 826 8.81 -13.18 62.16
CA TRP A 826 8.95 -12.01 61.28
C TRP A 826 8.43 -10.75 61.97
N ASP A 827 9.16 -9.65 61.79
CA ASP A 827 8.90 -8.35 62.37
C ASP A 827 8.48 -7.38 61.26
N GLY A 828 7.20 -7.45 60.88
CA GLY A 828 6.66 -6.81 59.69
C GLY A 828 5.45 -7.55 59.11
N GLY A 829 5.15 -7.36 57.84
CA GLY A 829 4.15 -8.17 57.13
C GLY A 829 4.77 -9.39 56.44
N LEU A 830 4.01 -10.47 56.28
CA LEU A 830 4.37 -11.60 55.40
C LEU A 830 3.25 -11.81 54.36
N TYR A 831 3.56 -11.51 53.10
CA TYR A 831 2.64 -11.59 51.96
C TYR A 831 3.09 -12.73 51.05
N ALA A 832 2.41 -13.87 51.09
CA ALA A 832 2.86 -15.08 50.38
C ALA A 832 1.75 -15.98 49.87
N LYS A 833 2.04 -16.93 48.97
CA LYS A 833 1.00 -17.82 48.44
C LYS A 833 0.42 -18.72 49.53
N SER A 834 1.24 -19.32 50.40
CA SER A 834 0.76 -20.09 51.55
C SER A 834 1.81 -20.11 52.67
N LEU A 835 1.41 -20.51 53.88
CA LEU A 835 2.32 -20.66 55.02
C LEU A 835 2.03 -21.96 55.77
N THR A 836 3.06 -22.77 55.99
CA THR A 836 3.05 -23.90 56.92
C THR A 836 4.13 -23.69 57.98
N GLY A 837 3.73 -23.72 59.25
CA GLY A 837 4.65 -23.73 60.39
C GLY A 837 4.30 -22.75 61.49
N ASN A 838 5.10 -22.79 62.56
CA ASN A 838 4.83 -22.17 63.86
C ASN A 838 5.60 -20.88 64.12
N ALA A 839 6.14 -20.22 63.10
CA ALA A 839 6.83 -18.95 63.27
C ALA A 839 5.88 -17.84 63.77
N GLU A 840 6.41 -16.96 64.62
CA GLU A 840 5.65 -15.88 65.29
C GLU A 840 5.66 -14.59 64.45
N GLY A 841 4.50 -13.96 64.32
CA GLY A 841 4.35 -12.66 63.64
C GLY A 841 4.34 -11.49 64.63
N HIS A 842 5.25 -10.53 64.49
CA HIS A 842 5.32 -9.33 65.32
C HIS A 842 4.92 -8.06 64.54
N ILE A 843 4.39 -7.05 65.25
CA ILE A 843 3.94 -5.79 64.64
C ILE A 843 5.11 -4.82 64.48
N ASN A 844 5.65 -4.75 63.26
CA ASN A 844 6.49 -3.64 62.79
C ASN A 844 6.16 -3.29 61.32
N PRO A 845 4.97 -2.74 61.02
CA PRO A 845 4.51 -2.54 59.65
C PRO A 845 5.47 -1.67 58.85
N LEU A 846 5.71 -2.05 57.60
CA LEU A 846 6.48 -1.26 56.64
C LEU A 846 5.89 0.15 56.56
N ASN A 847 6.72 1.19 56.51
CA ASN A 847 6.24 2.52 56.21
C ASN A 847 5.72 2.56 54.76
N ASP A 848 4.71 3.39 54.49
CA ASP A 848 4.26 3.62 53.12
C ASP A 848 5.33 4.42 52.37
N HIS A 849 5.63 4.00 51.14
CA HIS A 849 6.59 4.68 50.27
C HIS A 849 6.02 4.86 48.86
N ASP A 850 6.31 6.01 48.25
CA ASP A 850 6.04 6.26 46.83
C ASP A 850 7.37 6.42 46.11
N ILE A 851 7.66 5.50 45.19
CA ILE A 851 8.94 5.47 44.47
C ILE A 851 8.72 6.03 43.08
N CYS A 852 8.98 7.33 42.92
CA CYS A 852 8.83 8.02 41.65
C CYS A 852 10.16 7.98 40.88
N LEU A 853 10.21 7.28 39.75
CA LEU A 853 11.35 7.33 38.85
C LEU A 853 11.30 8.67 38.08
N GLN A 854 12.29 9.54 38.32
CA GLN A 854 12.50 10.76 37.54
C GLN A 854 13.28 10.48 36.26
#